data_AF-A0A317XJU6-F1
#
_entry.id   AF-A0A317XJU6-F1
#
_cell.length_a   1.000
_cell.length_b   1.000
_cell.length_c   1.000
_cell.angle_alpha   90.00
_cell.angle_beta   90.00
_cell.angle_gamma   90.00
#
_symmetry.space_group_name_H-M   'P 1'
#
loop_
_entity.id
_entity.type
_entity.pdbx_description
1 polymer ?
#
loop_
_entity_poly.entity_id
_entity_poly.type
_entity_poly.pdbx_seq_one_letter_code
_entity_poly.pdbx_strand_id
1 'polypeptide(L)'
;MVAHPLDPPSAKEITTATATLRTWLAENGIKAFKFTTVLLKEPPKASVIAYLKWPGGSSTEATEAIERIVEVNVIDMLTGETYEFLVQLDGLKPAVKSVKKLPKGVQPTITLEELCNAEQAIRKDQRIIDAAAAVGVKPEQLYADGWSVGWDQRFGDKRVQQCLLYARFDPHENLYAHPMDFLPVLDVNGNHEVLAVDFPNHRDPTTGKISGSGTTAPSGVVSHEDPGHRERIPPPLESHEYLPEFAKREMRTDLKPIHVTQPEGVSFKRTGNVLEWSNYKVHVGFHPREGIVLSGLTYKDADRPGHSLANPEERPLFYRMSLAEMVVPYAEPTFPHYRKFAFDVGEYGLGYMANSLSLGCDCLGSIEYMDGVFVKHDGSTELVKNAICIHEEDTGIQFKHSDYRPGGKAYAVRGRKLVISMICTVANYEYAIYWNLFTDGNVELEIKLTGILNLYVLGQGEDPAGFGTQVAPRINAHYHQHLFSLRVDPHIDGPNNSVIEQKVHAIPYDTGSPENYAGNAFTTTKTVLQTSKQAMRDANPAEERSWLLVNESHKHYASGSPVGYKIWSPNFVPFYCKPDSFVARRAPFAKHHFWAVPYAEDRLYPAGKYVPQTYDAPADSLERWAHEDANIANSDLIAFITFGTSHIVRPEDFPVMPSEICKLMFKPVGFFRQNPCLNMPSVTDQKSVAAKATADAAVAANGATTNGTTASGTNGVHLNGHANGHANGTNGTNGSCCSR
;
A
#
# COMPACT_ATOMS: atom_id res chain seq x y z
N MET A 1 29.26 7.53 10.69
CA MET A 1 29.06 7.98 9.30
C MET A 1 27.91 7.18 8.74
N VAL A 2 26.94 7.86 8.12
CA VAL A 2 25.82 7.23 7.40
C VAL A 2 26.36 6.61 6.12
N ALA A 3 25.91 5.41 5.75
CA ALA A 3 26.46 4.69 4.59
C ALA A 3 25.86 5.19 3.26
N HIS A 4 24.58 5.56 3.24
CA HIS A 4 23.88 6.10 2.07
C HIS A 4 23.07 7.37 2.45
N PRO A 5 23.04 8.43 1.62
CA PRO A 5 22.40 9.71 1.99
C PRO A 5 20.90 9.59 2.29
N LEU A 6 20.23 8.59 1.70
CA LEU A 6 18.82 8.28 1.92
C LEU A 6 18.55 7.28 3.06
N ASP A 7 19.56 6.83 3.80
CA ASP A 7 19.32 5.95 4.95
C ASP A 7 18.41 6.65 5.96
N PRO A 8 17.43 5.95 6.56
CA PRO A 8 16.56 6.56 7.57
C PRO A 8 17.36 7.03 8.78
N PRO A 9 16.83 7.97 9.59
CA PRO A 9 17.51 8.44 10.79
C PRO A 9 17.72 7.27 11.77
N SER A 10 18.96 7.05 12.18
CA SER A 10 19.28 6.06 13.22
C SER A 10 18.76 6.48 14.59
N ALA A 11 18.65 5.54 15.54
CA ALA A 11 18.25 5.86 16.91
C ALA A 11 19.15 6.93 17.56
N LYS A 12 20.45 6.91 17.24
CA LYS A 12 21.41 7.93 17.70
C LYS A 12 21.12 9.30 17.09
N GLU A 13 20.80 9.36 15.80
CA GLU A 13 20.45 10.61 15.12
C GLU A 13 19.15 11.20 15.67
N ILE A 14 18.13 10.38 15.91
CA ILE A 14 16.86 10.81 16.50
C ILE A 14 17.09 11.40 17.91
N THR A 15 17.78 10.67 18.79
CA THR A 15 18.07 11.14 20.16
C THR A 15 18.97 12.38 20.17
N THR A 16 19.87 12.52 19.20
CA THR A 16 20.70 13.72 19.04
C THR A 16 19.85 14.94 18.63
N ALA A 17 18.91 14.76 17.70
CA ALA A 17 17.99 15.81 17.28
C ALA A 17 17.09 16.28 18.43
N THR A 18 16.49 15.33 19.16
CA THR A 18 15.58 15.66 20.27
C THR A 18 16.33 16.32 21.42
N ALA A 19 17.55 15.88 21.75
CA ALA A 19 18.39 16.54 22.76
C ALA A 19 18.75 17.99 22.38
N THR A 20 19.06 18.23 21.10
CA THR A 20 19.34 19.58 20.57
C THR A 20 18.12 20.49 20.74
N LEU A 21 16.93 20.00 20.39
CA LEU A 21 15.69 20.76 20.49
C LEU A 21 15.23 20.98 21.94
N ARG A 22 15.49 20.06 22.87
CA ARG A 22 15.18 20.28 24.29
C ARG A 22 15.82 21.55 24.85
N THR A 23 17.07 21.80 24.45
CA THR A 23 17.80 23.01 24.87
C THR A 23 17.10 24.25 24.31
N TRP A 24 16.81 24.25 23.00
CA TRP A 24 16.12 25.34 22.33
C TRP A 24 14.74 25.62 22.92
N LEU A 25 13.93 24.58 23.15
CA LEU A 25 12.58 24.69 23.72
C LEU A 25 12.61 25.31 25.13
N ALA A 26 13.57 24.89 25.96
CA ALA A 26 13.74 25.43 27.31
C ALA A 26 14.14 26.93 27.28
N GLU A 27 15.06 27.31 26.40
CA GLU A 27 15.49 28.70 26.21
C GLU A 27 14.36 29.60 25.69
N ASN A 28 13.39 29.03 24.97
CA ASN A 28 12.22 29.74 24.43
C ASN A 28 10.96 29.58 25.31
N GLY A 29 11.09 29.06 26.53
CA GLY A 29 10.01 29.01 27.52
C GLY A 29 8.96 27.91 27.32
N ILE A 30 9.16 26.99 26.37
CA ILE A 30 8.27 25.86 26.11
C ILE A 30 8.65 24.70 27.05
N LYS A 31 7.90 24.54 28.14
CA LYS A 31 8.24 23.61 29.24
C LYS A 31 7.52 22.27 29.20
N ALA A 32 6.36 22.21 28.57
CA ALA A 32 5.58 20.98 28.42
C ALA A 32 5.30 20.77 26.93
N PHE A 33 5.94 19.77 26.36
CA PHE A 33 5.87 19.48 24.93
C PHE A 33 5.97 17.99 24.68
N LYS A 34 5.53 17.56 23.49
CA LYS A 34 5.75 16.22 22.96
C LYS A 34 6.36 16.30 21.57
N PHE A 35 7.27 15.39 21.26
CA PHE A 35 7.72 15.14 19.90
C PHE A 35 6.71 14.25 19.20
N THR A 36 6.26 14.63 18.00
CA THR A 36 5.32 13.80 17.23
C THR A 36 6.00 13.07 16.09
N THR A 37 6.97 13.71 15.42
CA THR A 37 7.72 13.09 14.33
C THR A 37 9.18 13.52 14.32
N VAL A 38 10.07 12.62 13.89
CA VAL A 38 11.43 12.91 13.45
C VAL A 38 11.63 12.17 12.14
N LEU A 39 11.69 12.90 11.04
CA LEU A 39 11.79 12.35 9.68
C LEU A 39 13.10 12.77 9.04
N LEU A 40 13.67 11.96 8.16
CA LEU A 40 14.75 12.42 7.30
C LEU A 40 14.21 13.55 6.42
N LYS A 41 14.86 14.72 6.41
CA LYS A 41 14.67 15.66 5.32
C LYS A 41 15.52 15.13 4.17
N GLU A 42 14.88 14.40 3.25
CA GLU A 42 15.59 13.82 2.10
C GLU A 42 16.44 14.92 1.41
N PRO A 43 17.71 14.64 1.09
CA PRO A 43 18.55 15.62 0.41
C PRO A 43 18.00 15.97 -0.98
N PRO A 44 18.38 17.13 -1.54
CA PRO A 44 17.96 17.51 -2.86
C PRO A 44 18.21 16.41 -3.90
N LYS A 45 17.23 16.15 -4.78
CA LYS A 45 17.30 15.07 -5.78
C LYS A 45 18.55 15.17 -6.64
N ALA A 46 18.95 16.38 -7.02
CA ALA A 46 20.18 16.63 -7.79
C ALA A 46 21.44 16.10 -7.08
N SER A 47 21.57 16.36 -5.77
CA SER A 47 22.69 15.87 -4.96
C SER A 47 22.70 14.34 -4.84
N VAL A 48 21.53 13.73 -4.71
CA VAL A 48 21.40 12.27 -4.65
C VAL A 48 21.73 11.62 -5.99
N ILE A 49 21.20 12.15 -7.10
CA ILE A 49 21.54 11.68 -8.46
C ILE A 49 23.03 11.79 -8.72
N ALA A 50 23.67 12.87 -8.27
CA ALA A 50 25.11 13.02 -8.36
C ALA A 50 25.87 11.97 -7.53
N TYR A 51 25.43 11.70 -6.29
CA TYR A 51 25.96 10.63 -5.45
C TYR A 51 25.82 9.24 -6.12
N LEU A 52 24.64 8.97 -6.70
CA LEU A 52 24.36 7.74 -7.45
C LEU A 52 25.08 7.68 -8.81
N LYS A 53 25.64 8.81 -9.26
CA LYS A 53 26.25 9.02 -10.58
C LYS A 53 25.29 8.71 -11.73
N TRP A 54 24.03 9.12 -11.59
CA TRP A 54 23.00 8.97 -12.62
C TRP A 54 23.02 10.14 -13.63
N PRO A 55 22.45 9.96 -14.85
CA PRO A 55 22.26 11.06 -15.79
C PRO A 55 21.52 12.24 -15.15
N GLY A 56 21.96 13.45 -15.47
CA GLY A 56 21.42 14.69 -14.90
C GLY A 56 22.15 15.19 -13.66
N GLY A 57 22.97 14.35 -13.01
CA GLY A 57 23.85 14.79 -11.92
C GLY A 57 25.09 15.48 -12.46
N SER A 58 25.21 16.81 -12.30
CA SER A 58 26.46 17.51 -12.64
C SER A 58 27.52 17.30 -11.56
N SER A 59 28.78 17.10 -11.95
CA SER A 59 29.88 16.99 -10.98
C SER A 59 30.17 18.29 -10.23
N THR A 60 29.64 19.43 -10.69
CA THR A 60 29.83 20.75 -10.05
C THR A 60 28.87 20.99 -8.90
N GLU A 61 27.63 20.48 -8.95
CA GLU A 61 26.69 20.50 -7.82
C GLU A 61 27.00 19.43 -6.76
N ALA A 62 27.76 18.40 -7.16
CA ALA A 62 28.20 17.29 -6.32
C ALA A 62 29.38 17.60 -5.37
N THR A 63 29.91 18.82 -5.41
CA THR A 63 31.14 19.19 -4.67
C THR A 63 30.88 19.56 -3.21
N GLU A 64 29.63 19.86 -2.85
CA GLU A 64 29.26 20.15 -1.46
C GLU A 64 28.87 18.86 -0.73
N ALA A 65 29.30 18.73 0.52
CA ALA A 65 28.93 17.59 1.36
C ALA A 65 27.40 17.57 1.56
N ILE A 66 26.76 16.40 1.31
CA ILE A 66 25.33 16.24 1.53
C ILE A 66 25.03 16.43 3.02
N GLU A 67 24.33 17.53 3.35
CA GLU A 67 23.93 17.80 4.73
C GLU A 67 22.98 16.71 5.24
N ARG A 68 23.18 16.29 6.49
CA ARG A 68 22.33 15.29 7.16
C ARG A 68 21.32 16.02 8.04
N ILE A 69 20.13 16.26 7.49
CA ILE A 69 19.08 17.05 8.16
C ILE A 69 17.90 16.15 8.51
N VAL A 70 17.36 16.34 9.71
CA VAL A 70 16.06 15.77 10.10
C VAL A 70 15.04 16.88 10.32
N GLU A 71 13.80 16.57 9.95
CA GLU A 71 12.64 17.40 10.22
C GLU A 71 11.91 16.88 11.45
N VAL A 72 11.63 17.77 12.41
CA VAL A 72 11.05 17.41 13.70
C VAL A 72 9.80 18.23 13.96
N ASN A 73 8.68 17.56 14.26
CA ASN A 73 7.45 18.23 14.72
C ASN A 73 7.33 18.13 16.25
N VAL A 74 7.04 19.27 16.89
CA VAL A 74 6.87 19.39 18.35
C VAL A 74 5.56 20.13 18.64
N ILE A 75 4.78 19.63 19.59
CA ILE A 75 3.57 20.29 20.08
C ILE A 75 3.83 20.79 21.49
N ASP A 76 3.58 22.08 21.75
CA ASP A 76 3.44 22.64 23.10
C ASP A 76 2.09 22.17 23.67
N MET A 77 2.16 21.38 24.74
CA MET A 77 1.00 20.72 25.34
C MET A 77 0.09 21.68 26.12
N LEU A 78 0.57 22.88 26.46
CA LEU A 78 -0.22 23.89 27.19
C LEU A 78 -1.01 24.78 26.23
N THR A 79 -0.38 25.17 25.13
CA THR A 79 -0.96 26.13 24.17
C THR A 79 -1.58 25.45 22.95
N GLY A 80 -1.20 24.19 22.68
CA GLY A 80 -1.55 23.48 21.44
C GLY A 80 -0.77 23.97 20.22
N GLU A 81 0.21 24.86 20.40
CA GLU A 81 1.02 25.38 19.31
C GLU A 81 1.99 24.33 18.78
N THR A 82 2.01 24.15 17.47
CA THR A 82 2.88 23.19 16.79
C THR A 82 4.04 23.90 16.09
N TYR A 83 5.22 23.30 16.18
CA TYR A 83 6.45 23.78 15.59
C TYR A 83 7.08 22.69 14.71
N GLU A 84 7.53 23.09 13.53
CA GLU A 84 8.39 22.31 12.64
C GLU A 84 9.82 22.82 12.75
N PHE A 85 10.77 21.93 12.95
CA PHE A 85 12.20 22.25 13.02
C PHE A 85 12.97 21.49 11.94
N LEU A 86 13.96 22.15 11.36
CA LEU A 86 15.03 21.45 10.64
C LEU A 86 16.27 21.42 11.53
N VAL A 87 16.79 20.23 11.80
CA VAL A 87 17.97 20.01 12.64
C VAL A 87 19.06 19.38 11.80
N GLN A 88 20.19 20.07 11.67
CA GLN A 88 21.40 19.53 11.06
C GLN A 88 22.14 18.66 12.07
N LEU A 89 22.50 17.44 11.64
CA LEU A 89 23.16 16.43 12.48
C LEU A 89 24.65 16.29 12.18
N ASP A 90 25.07 16.62 10.96
CA ASP A 90 26.46 16.62 10.53
C ASP A 90 27.16 17.96 10.84
N GLY A 91 28.45 17.90 11.18
CA GLY A 91 29.24 19.05 11.64
C GLY A 91 29.92 18.82 12.98
N LEU A 92 30.63 19.83 13.51
CA LEU A 92 31.29 19.75 14.82
C LEU A 92 30.29 19.59 15.98
N LYS A 93 29.08 20.15 15.83
CA LYS A 93 27.95 20.05 16.77
C LYS A 93 26.62 20.10 16.00
N PRO A 94 25.61 19.29 16.38
CA PRO A 94 24.25 19.42 15.85
C PRO A 94 23.66 20.80 16.11
N ALA A 95 22.84 21.31 15.20
CA ALA A 95 22.27 22.66 15.28
C ALA A 95 20.87 22.76 14.68
N VAL A 96 20.05 23.65 15.24
CA VAL A 96 18.76 24.03 14.67
C VAL A 96 19.00 24.95 13.48
N LYS A 97 18.66 24.49 12.28
CA LYS A 97 18.79 25.24 11.02
C LYS A 97 17.64 26.22 10.83
N SER A 98 16.43 25.78 11.14
CA SER A 98 15.23 26.62 11.06
C SER A 98 14.15 26.12 12.01
N VAL A 99 13.26 27.04 12.36
CA VAL A 99 12.04 26.78 13.11
C VAL A 99 10.90 27.49 12.41
N LYS A 100 9.77 26.79 12.27
CA LYS A 100 8.53 27.31 11.71
C LYS A 100 7.40 26.96 12.66
N LYS A 101 6.80 27.98 13.26
CA LYS A 101 5.51 27.82 13.95
C LYS A 101 4.43 27.56 12.91
N LEU A 102 3.70 26.46 13.05
CA LEU A 102 2.62 26.11 12.12
C LEU A 102 1.42 27.04 12.32
N PRO A 103 0.62 27.28 11.27
CA PRO A 103 -0.63 28.01 11.41
C PRO A 103 -1.55 27.38 12.46
N LYS A 104 -2.34 28.21 13.14
CA LYS A 104 -3.31 27.75 14.15
C LYS A 104 -4.27 26.71 13.54
N GLY A 105 -4.53 25.63 14.27
CA GLY A 105 -5.40 24.53 13.82
C GLY A 105 -4.72 23.50 12.90
N VAL A 106 -3.47 23.71 12.48
CA VAL A 106 -2.71 22.70 11.71
C VAL A 106 -2.17 21.64 12.66
N GLN A 107 -2.55 20.39 12.40
CA GLN A 107 -2.26 19.26 13.28
C GLN A 107 -1.33 18.25 12.57
N PRO A 108 -0.19 17.87 13.19
CA PRO A 108 0.63 16.77 12.68
C PRO A 108 -0.05 15.42 12.94
N THR A 109 0.48 14.35 12.35
CA THR A 109 0.07 12.95 12.53
C THR A 109 -0.31 12.63 13.99
N ILE A 110 -1.42 11.92 14.17
CA ILE A 110 -1.84 11.33 15.44
C ILE A 110 -0.93 10.14 15.75
N THR A 111 -0.26 10.20 16.89
CA THR A 111 0.74 9.19 17.29
C THR A 111 0.10 8.02 18.04
N LEU A 112 0.73 6.85 17.99
CA LEU A 112 0.31 5.66 18.74
C LEU A 112 0.12 5.93 20.25
N GLU A 113 1.03 6.68 20.87
CA GLU A 113 0.93 7.05 22.28
C GLU A 113 -0.34 7.87 22.56
N GLU A 114 -0.76 8.76 21.65
CA GLU A 114 -2.02 9.49 21.80
C GLU A 114 -3.24 8.57 21.66
N LEU A 115 -3.20 7.55 20.79
CA LEU A 115 -4.29 6.57 20.66
C LEU A 115 -4.46 5.76 21.95
N CYS A 116 -3.35 5.24 22.50
CA CYS A 116 -3.37 4.50 23.75
C CYS A 116 -3.82 5.35 24.94
N ASN A 117 -3.39 6.61 25.00
CA ASN A 117 -3.79 7.51 26.08
C ASN A 117 -5.28 7.88 26.01
N ALA A 118 -5.86 8.00 24.81
CA ALA A 118 -7.28 8.25 24.64
C ALA A 118 -8.13 7.12 25.24
N GLU A 119 -7.79 5.85 24.99
CA GLU A 119 -8.47 4.70 25.62
C GLU A 119 -8.38 4.77 27.15
N GLN A 120 -7.20 5.07 27.70
CA GLN A 120 -7.03 5.17 29.15
C GLN A 120 -7.83 6.33 29.75
N ALA A 121 -8.02 7.42 29.02
CA ALA A 121 -8.78 8.59 29.46
C ALA A 121 -10.28 8.30 29.52
N ILE A 122 -10.85 7.67 28.48
CA ILE A 122 -12.29 7.36 28.45
C ILE A 122 -12.70 6.41 29.60
N ARG A 123 -11.84 5.49 30.02
CA ARG A 123 -12.10 4.55 31.14
C ARG A 123 -12.16 5.24 32.50
N LYS A 124 -11.74 6.50 32.59
CA LYS A 124 -11.70 7.30 33.82
C LYS A 124 -12.74 8.42 33.82
N ASP A 125 -13.37 8.69 32.68
CA ASP A 125 -14.35 9.78 32.56
C ASP A 125 -15.74 9.30 33.03
N GLN A 126 -16.28 9.97 34.06
CA GLN A 126 -17.55 9.56 34.67
C GLN A 126 -18.72 9.57 33.66
N ARG A 127 -18.72 10.48 32.68
CA ARG A 127 -19.79 10.56 31.66
C ARG A 127 -19.79 9.31 30.78
N ILE A 128 -18.61 8.82 30.43
CA ILE A 128 -18.44 7.60 29.63
C ILE A 128 -18.81 6.37 30.46
N ILE A 129 -18.38 6.32 31.72
CA ILE A 129 -18.71 5.24 32.66
C ILE A 129 -20.23 5.14 32.83
N ASP A 130 -20.92 6.26 33.04
CA ASP A 130 -22.37 6.29 33.20
C ASP A 130 -23.08 5.87 31.90
N ALA A 131 -22.60 6.34 30.75
CA ALA A 131 -23.14 5.96 29.44
C ALA A 131 -22.96 4.47 29.12
N ALA A 132 -21.86 3.85 29.56
CA ALA A 132 -21.59 2.43 29.45
C ALA A 132 -22.43 1.60 30.43
N ALA A 133 -22.58 2.06 31.67
CA ALA A 133 -23.40 1.39 32.68
C ALA A 133 -24.87 1.32 32.26
N ALA A 134 -25.38 2.34 31.57
CA ALA A 134 -26.74 2.36 31.00
C ALA A 134 -27.02 1.22 30.00
N VAL A 135 -25.97 0.63 29.43
CA VAL A 135 -26.05 -0.52 28.50
C VAL A 135 -25.42 -1.80 29.08
N GLY A 136 -25.18 -1.83 30.39
CA GLY A 136 -24.70 -3.01 31.12
C GLY A 136 -23.20 -3.29 30.98
N VAL A 137 -22.40 -2.32 30.53
CA VAL A 137 -20.94 -2.47 30.34
C VAL A 137 -20.18 -1.79 31.49
N LYS A 138 -19.21 -2.48 32.07
CA LYS A 138 -18.38 -1.97 33.16
C LYS A 138 -17.16 -1.20 32.62
N PRO A 139 -16.56 -0.28 33.40
CA PRO A 139 -15.39 0.48 32.97
C PRO A 139 -14.21 -0.37 32.49
N GLU A 140 -13.94 -1.50 33.16
CA GLU A 140 -12.87 -2.43 32.79
C GLU A 140 -13.15 -3.21 31.50
N GLN A 141 -14.39 -3.19 31.02
CA GLN A 141 -14.83 -3.82 29.78
C GLN A 141 -14.84 -2.85 28.59
N LEU A 142 -14.57 -1.56 28.81
CA LEU A 142 -14.55 -0.55 27.75
C LEU A 142 -13.24 -0.57 26.98
N TYR A 143 -13.28 -0.74 25.67
CA TYR A 143 -12.13 -0.65 24.78
C TYR A 143 -12.43 0.37 23.68
N ALA A 144 -11.39 0.99 23.13
CA ALA A 144 -11.56 1.99 22.11
C ALA A 144 -10.47 2.00 21.06
N ASP A 145 -10.90 2.04 19.81
CA ASP A 145 -10.03 2.49 18.74
C ASP A 145 -10.04 4.01 18.70
N GLY A 146 -8.91 4.62 19.03
CA GLY A 146 -8.69 6.06 18.84
C GLY A 146 -8.52 6.37 17.35
N TRP A 147 -9.34 7.27 16.83
CA TRP A 147 -9.33 7.69 15.43
C TRP A 147 -9.14 9.20 15.33
N SER A 148 -8.48 9.66 14.27
CA SER A 148 -8.65 11.03 13.80
C SER A 148 -10.15 11.33 13.69
N VAL A 149 -10.57 12.53 14.11
CA VAL A 149 -11.96 12.96 13.94
C VAL A 149 -12.32 13.15 12.45
N GLY A 150 -11.32 13.10 11.56
CA GLY A 150 -11.44 13.50 10.17
C GLY A 150 -11.61 15.02 10.10
N TRP A 151 -12.85 15.48 10.21
CA TRP A 151 -13.17 16.89 10.41
C TRP A 151 -14.51 17.05 11.14
N ASP A 152 -14.56 17.98 12.09
CA ASP A 152 -15.78 18.34 12.82
C ASP A 152 -15.71 19.79 13.31
N GLN A 153 -16.60 20.63 12.79
CA GLN A 153 -16.63 22.07 13.08
C GLN A 153 -16.78 22.41 14.57
N ARG A 154 -17.30 21.49 15.40
CA ARG A 154 -17.58 21.75 16.82
C ARG A 154 -16.31 22.00 17.63
N PHE A 155 -15.16 21.48 17.19
CA PHE A 155 -13.92 21.50 17.99
C PHE A 155 -12.90 22.54 17.56
N GLY A 156 -13.17 23.29 16.48
CA GLY A 156 -12.31 24.36 16.00
C GLY A 156 -10.85 23.93 15.87
N ASP A 157 -9.96 24.65 16.54
CA ASP A 157 -8.50 24.44 16.46
C ASP A 157 -7.94 23.42 17.48
N LYS A 158 -8.79 22.83 18.34
CA LYS A 158 -8.33 21.82 19.31
C LYS A 158 -7.82 20.58 18.58
N ARG A 159 -6.83 19.88 19.15
CA ARG A 159 -6.36 18.60 18.60
C ARG A 159 -7.25 17.49 19.13
N VAL A 160 -8.03 16.84 18.28
CA VAL A 160 -9.07 15.91 18.75
C VAL A 160 -9.02 14.53 18.10
N GLN A 161 -9.41 13.53 18.90
CA GLN A 161 -9.68 12.17 18.44
C GLN A 161 -11.12 11.79 18.74
N GLN A 162 -11.72 10.97 17.88
CA GLN A 162 -12.95 10.25 18.18
C GLN A 162 -12.61 8.81 18.59
N CYS A 163 -13.32 8.26 19.57
CA CYS A 163 -13.12 6.88 20.03
C CYS A 163 -14.28 6.01 19.56
N LEU A 164 -13.97 4.97 18.78
CA LEU A 164 -14.94 3.93 18.43
C LEU A 164 -14.95 2.90 19.54
N LEU A 165 -16.07 2.76 20.23
CA LEU A 165 -16.16 1.97 21.45
C LEU A 165 -16.62 0.54 21.20
N TYR A 166 -16.00 -0.37 21.94
CA TYR A 166 -16.33 -1.78 21.98
C TYR A 166 -16.34 -2.28 23.43
N ALA A 167 -17.18 -3.25 23.72
CA ALA A 167 -17.11 -4.00 24.97
C ALA A 167 -16.19 -5.21 24.81
N ARG A 168 -15.56 -5.62 25.91
CA ARG A 168 -14.80 -6.88 25.96
C ARG A 168 -15.06 -7.54 27.31
N PHE A 169 -15.64 -8.73 27.31
CA PHE A 169 -16.08 -9.41 28.54
C PHE A 169 -15.02 -10.36 29.08
N ASP A 170 -14.09 -10.83 28.24
CA ASP A 170 -12.89 -11.60 28.60
C ASP A 170 -11.60 -10.97 28.01
N PRO A 171 -10.44 -10.98 28.71
CA PRO A 171 -9.19 -10.37 28.23
C PRO A 171 -8.68 -10.83 26.87
N HIS A 172 -9.16 -11.96 26.34
CA HIS A 172 -8.76 -12.47 25.03
C HIS A 172 -9.89 -12.50 24.01
N GLU A 173 -11.11 -12.09 24.39
CA GLU A 173 -12.28 -12.05 23.50
C GLU A 173 -12.06 -11.10 22.32
N ASN A 174 -12.70 -11.39 21.20
CA ASN A 174 -12.80 -10.49 20.05
C ASN A 174 -13.69 -9.28 20.39
N LEU A 175 -13.09 -8.17 20.80
CA LEU A 175 -13.83 -6.94 21.16
C LEU A 175 -14.75 -6.44 20.04
N TYR A 176 -14.39 -6.67 18.77
CA TYR A 176 -15.18 -6.22 17.62
C TYR A 176 -16.53 -6.94 17.49
N ALA A 177 -16.74 -8.06 18.21
CA ALA A 177 -18.04 -8.71 18.33
C ALA A 177 -19.05 -7.91 19.18
N HIS A 178 -18.60 -6.88 19.90
CA HIS A 178 -19.41 -6.15 20.87
C HIS A 178 -19.34 -4.62 20.66
N PRO A 179 -19.66 -4.10 19.47
CA PRO A 179 -19.67 -2.65 19.22
C PRO A 179 -20.68 -1.94 20.13
N MET A 180 -20.34 -0.74 20.56
CA MET A 180 -21.20 0.10 21.42
C MET A 180 -21.94 1.17 20.61
N ASP A 181 -22.95 1.79 21.24
CA ASP A 181 -23.90 2.69 20.60
C ASP A 181 -23.58 4.19 20.78
N PHE A 182 -22.35 4.54 21.15
CA PHE A 182 -21.91 5.92 21.35
C PHE A 182 -20.40 6.11 21.12
N LEU A 183 -20.01 7.34 20.78
CA LEU A 183 -18.65 7.70 20.36
C LEU A 183 -18.16 8.94 21.11
N PRO A 184 -17.21 8.81 22.05
CA PRO A 184 -16.55 9.94 22.68
C PRO A 184 -15.66 10.71 21.70
N VAL A 185 -15.52 12.02 21.92
CA VAL A 185 -14.51 12.87 21.29
C VAL A 185 -13.70 13.56 22.36
N LEU A 186 -12.37 13.51 22.26
CA LEU A 186 -11.45 14.01 23.28
C LEU A 186 -10.48 15.02 22.69
N ASP A 187 -10.11 16.02 23.50
CA ASP A 187 -8.89 16.81 23.28
C ASP A 187 -7.69 15.94 23.63
N VAL A 188 -6.76 15.74 22.71
CA VAL A 188 -5.58 14.86 22.94
C VAL A 188 -4.32 15.64 23.28
N ASN A 189 -4.46 16.95 23.51
CA ASN A 189 -3.47 17.74 24.24
C ASN A 189 -3.85 17.83 25.73
N GLY A 190 -2.85 18.07 26.58
CA GLY A 190 -3.05 18.18 28.03
C GLY A 190 -3.59 16.89 28.70
N ASN A 191 -4.75 17.01 29.36
CA ASN A 191 -5.31 15.99 30.26
C ASN A 191 -6.28 14.99 29.61
N HIS A 192 -6.36 14.94 28.28
CA HIS A 192 -7.27 14.04 27.56
C HIS A 192 -8.75 14.29 27.93
N GLU A 193 -9.18 15.55 27.87
CA GLU A 193 -10.54 15.96 28.24
C GLU A 193 -11.58 15.42 27.24
N VAL A 194 -12.61 14.73 27.72
CA VAL A 194 -13.77 14.36 26.88
C VAL A 194 -14.58 15.63 26.57
N LEU A 195 -14.61 16.00 25.29
CA LEU A 195 -15.27 17.19 24.74
C LEU A 195 -16.67 16.90 24.24
N ALA A 196 -16.97 15.67 23.83
CA ALA A 196 -18.30 15.24 23.42
C ALA A 196 -18.47 13.73 23.57
N VAL A 197 -19.72 13.30 23.57
CA VAL A 197 -20.23 11.94 23.53
C VAL A 197 -21.35 11.97 22.48
N ASP A 198 -21.06 11.44 21.31
CA ASP A 198 -22.00 11.40 20.19
C ASP A 198 -22.78 10.08 20.24
N PHE A 199 -24.11 10.17 20.27
CA PHE A 199 -25.01 9.03 20.19
C PHE A 199 -25.60 8.96 18.77
N PRO A 200 -25.13 8.07 17.88
CA PRO A 200 -25.62 7.99 16.51
C PRO A 200 -27.13 7.69 16.49
N ASN A 201 -27.81 8.20 15.47
CA ASN A 201 -29.23 7.89 15.26
C ASN A 201 -29.37 6.48 14.67
N HIS A 202 -30.49 5.82 14.96
CA HIS A 202 -30.80 4.48 14.46
C HIS A 202 -32.05 4.49 13.58
N ARG A 203 -32.15 3.54 12.66
CA ARG A 203 -33.31 3.37 11.79
C ARG A 203 -34.38 2.57 12.51
N ASP A 204 -35.61 3.07 12.47
CA ASP A 204 -36.78 2.37 12.97
C ASP A 204 -37.00 1.09 12.14
N PRO A 205 -37.08 -0.10 12.77
CA PRO A 205 -37.23 -1.39 12.10
C PRO A 205 -38.47 -1.51 11.20
N THR A 206 -39.52 -0.74 11.48
CA THR A 206 -40.81 -0.86 10.80
C THR A 206 -40.91 0.10 9.61
N THR A 207 -40.37 1.30 9.76
CA THR A 207 -40.54 2.41 8.82
C THR A 207 -39.27 2.73 8.03
N GLY A 208 -38.10 2.23 8.47
CA GLY A 208 -36.78 2.56 7.91
C GLY A 208 -36.33 4.00 8.15
N LYS A 209 -37.10 4.80 8.92
CA LYS A 209 -36.80 6.21 9.20
C LYS A 209 -35.76 6.32 10.31
N ILE A 210 -34.84 7.26 10.18
CA ILE A 210 -33.82 7.56 11.19
C ILE A 210 -34.49 8.24 12.40
N SER A 211 -34.11 7.86 13.63
CA SER A 211 -34.71 8.27 14.91
C SER A 211 -34.55 9.76 15.26
N GLY A 212 -33.77 10.52 14.48
CA GLY A 212 -33.42 11.92 14.76
C GLY A 212 -33.26 12.78 13.50
N SER A 213 -32.85 14.04 13.68
CA SER A 213 -32.95 15.10 12.66
C SER A 213 -31.91 15.08 11.53
N GLY A 214 -31.15 13.99 11.35
CA GLY A 214 -30.47 13.73 10.07
C GLY A 214 -28.99 13.35 10.11
N THR A 215 -28.29 13.78 9.06
CA THR A 215 -26.90 13.42 8.69
C THR A 215 -25.87 14.45 9.14
N THR A 216 -26.28 15.51 9.83
CA THR A 216 -25.43 16.63 10.22
C THR A 216 -25.07 16.59 11.71
N ALA A 217 -23.91 17.14 12.07
CA ALA A 217 -23.57 17.36 13.47
C ALA A 217 -24.62 18.24 14.20
N PRO A 218 -24.84 18.01 15.50
CA PRO A 218 -25.67 18.89 16.33
C PRO A 218 -25.19 20.35 16.29
N SER A 219 -26.12 21.31 16.30
CA SER A 219 -25.80 22.74 16.40
C SER A 219 -25.40 23.10 17.83
N GLY A 220 -24.11 23.25 18.11
CA GLY A 220 -23.57 23.61 19.43
C GLY A 220 -22.31 22.82 19.80
N VAL A 221 -21.46 23.40 20.64
CA VAL A 221 -20.24 22.73 21.13
C VAL A 221 -20.65 21.85 22.31
N VAL A 222 -20.32 20.56 22.23
CA VAL A 222 -20.52 19.52 23.26
C VAL A 222 -21.89 18.80 23.21
N SER A 223 -21.90 17.57 22.67
CA SER A 223 -22.96 16.58 22.93
C SER A 223 -22.53 15.79 24.16
N HIS A 224 -23.28 15.78 25.25
CA HIS A 224 -22.98 14.92 26.41
C HIS A 224 -24.20 14.13 26.85
N GLU A 225 -25.38 14.70 26.65
CA GLU A 225 -26.62 14.10 27.06
C GLU A 225 -27.08 13.08 26.01
N ASP A 226 -27.52 11.92 26.50
CA ASP A 226 -28.29 10.99 25.71
C ASP A 226 -29.46 11.76 25.08
N PRO A 227 -29.60 11.76 23.76
CA PRO A 227 -30.54 12.64 23.09
C PRO A 227 -32.01 12.20 23.29
N GLY A 228 -32.28 11.13 24.06
CA GLY A 228 -33.58 10.80 24.65
C GLY A 228 -34.68 10.39 23.66
N HIS A 229 -34.37 10.39 22.37
CA HIS A 229 -35.28 10.07 21.26
C HIS A 229 -35.13 8.62 20.77
N ARG A 230 -34.24 7.83 21.38
CA ARG A 230 -34.12 6.38 21.17
C ARG A 230 -33.75 5.68 22.47
N GLU A 231 -34.15 4.43 22.61
CA GLU A 231 -33.59 3.58 23.67
C GLU A 231 -32.10 3.31 23.41
N ARG A 232 -31.34 3.14 24.49
CA ARG A 232 -29.93 2.77 24.44
C ARG A 232 -29.78 1.31 24.04
N ILE A 233 -28.81 1.03 23.17
CA ILE A 233 -28.67 -0.29 22.56
C ILE A 233 -27.50 -1.02 23.22
N PRO A 234 -27.75 -2.09 23.98
CA PRO A 234 -26.68 -2.88 24.56
C PRO A 234 -25.88 -3.60 23.46
N PRO A 235 -24.56 -3.76 23.63
CA PRO A 235 -23.75 -4.50 22.68
C PRO A 235 -24.31 -5.93 22.49
N PRO A 236 -24.11 -6.55 21.33
CA PRO A 236 -24.28 -7.99 21.16
C PRO A 236 -23.48 -8.74 22.21
N LEU A 237 -24.00 -9.87 22.71
CA LEU A 237 -23.32 -10.71 23.72
C LEU A 237 -22.84 -12.04 23.16
N GLU A 238 -23.17 -12.33 21.89
CA GLU A 238 -22.68 -13.53 21.23
C GLU A 238 -21.19 -13.37 20.91
N SER A 239 -20.37 -14.28 21.41
CA SER A 239 -18.93 -14.26 21.16
C SER A 239 -18.64 -14.76 19.74
N HIS A 240 -17.76 -14.05 19.02
CA HIS A 240 -17.34 -14.40 17.67
C HIS A 240 -15.81 -14.55 17.61
N GLU A 241 -15.32 -15.58 18.30
CA GLU A 241 -13.90 -15.84 18.45
C GLU A 241 -13.28 -16.49 17.21
N TYR A 242 -12.07 -16.04 16.84
CA TYR A 242 -11.28 -16.59 15.74
C TYR A 242 -9.99 -17.28 16.20
N LEU A 243 -9.51 -16.97 17.40
CA LEU A 243 -8.35 -17.62 18.00
C LEU A 243 -8.70 -19.10 18.32
N PRO A 244 -7.88 -20.08 17.91
CA PRO A 244 -8.21 -21.50 18.03
C PRO A 244 -8.56 -21.97 19.46
N GLU A 245 -7.91 -21.41 20.47
CA GLU A 245 -8.12 -21.75 21.88
C GLU A 245 -9.46 -21.24 22.44
N PHE A 246 -10.08 -20.23 21.81
CA PHE A 246 -11.34 -19.63 22.25
C PHE A 246 -12.51 -19.96 21.31
N ALA A 247 -12.22 -20.11 20.02
CA ALA A 247 -13.20 -20.50 19.02
C ALA A 247 -13.47 -22.00 19.17
N LYS A 248 -14.63 -22.38 19.73
CA LYS A 248 -15.07 -23.78 19.95
C LYS A 248 -15.27 -24.56 18.63
N ARG A 249 -14.19 -24.75 17.85
CA ARG A 249 -14.17 -25.40 16.54
C ARG A 249 -13.01 -26.40 16.47
N GLU A 250 -13.22 -27.52 15.78
CA GLU A 250 -12.13 -28.47 15.53
C GLU A 250 -11.19 -27.94 14.45
N MET A 251 -9.89 -27.95 14.74
CA MET A 251 -8.87 -27.51 13.78
C MET A 251 -8.64 -28.58 12.72
N ARG A 252 -8.53 -28.15 11.45
CA ARG A 252 -8.25 -29.04 10.32
C ARG A 252 -6.88 -29.72 10.46
N THR A 253 -6.81 -31.00 10.16
CA THR A 253 -5.58 -31.81 10.21
C THR A 253 -5.18 -32.39 8.85
N ASP A 254 -5.84 -31.99 7.76
CA ASP A 254 -5.66 -32.55 6.42
C ASP A 254 -4.60 -31.82 5.58
N LEU A 255 -4.20 -30.61 5.98
CA LEU A 255 -3.16 -29.83 5.30
C LEU A 255 -1.77 -30.36 5.66
N LYS A 256 -1.00 -30.77 4.62
CA LYS A 256 0.37 -31.26 4.77
C LYS A 256 1.36 -30.09 4.73
N PRO A 257 2.48 -30.15 5.48
CA PRO A 257 3.50 -29.11 5.46
C PRO A 257 4.09 -28.85 4.07
N ILE A 258 4.40 -27.58 3.79
CA ILE A 258 5.19 -27.14 2.63
C ILE A 258 6.43 -26.45 3.15
N HIS A 259 7.61 -26.99 2.82
CA HIS A 259 8.90 -26.41 3.22
C HIS A 259 9.54 -25.68 2.03
N VAL A 260 9.78 -24.38 2.20
CA VAL A 260 10.54 -23.55 1.25
C VAL A 260 11.96 -23.40 1.78
N THR A 261 12.94 -23.96 1.07
CA THR A 261 14.35 -23.97 1.51
C THR A 261 15.30 -23.50 0.41
N GLN A 262 16.26 -22.66 0.75
CA GLN A 262 17.38 -22.30 -0.14
C GLN A 262 18.69 -22.85 0.42
N PRO A 263 19.09 -24.08 0.04
CA PRO A 263 20.23 -24.77 0.66
C PRO A 263 21.59 -24.10 0.42
N GLU A 264 21.69 -23.26 -0.60
CA GLU A 264 22.90 -22.52 -0.97
C GLU A 264 22.84 -21.04 -0.56
N GLY A 265 21.84 -20.66 0.24
CA GLY A 265 21.56 -19.27 0.58
C GLY A 265 20.72 -18.54 -0.45
N VAL A 266 20.52 -17.24 -0.22
CA VAL A 266 19.74 -16.35 -1.08
C VAL A 266 20.57 -15.82 -2.26
N SER A 267 19.90 -15.46 -3.35
CA SER A 267 20.54 -14.93 -4.57
C SER A 267 20.69 -13.40 -4.56
N PHE A 268 20.02 -12.71 -3.62
CA PHE A 268 20.19 -11.27 -3.43
C PHE A 268 21.35 -10.97 -2.50
N LYS A 269 21.91 -9.77 -2.63
CA LYS A 269 22.93 -9.24 -1.73
C LYS A 269 22.45 -7.92 -1.16
N ARG A 270 22.58 -7.74 0.16
CA ARG A 270 22.32 -6.46 0.82
C ARG A 270 23.61 -5.86 1.37
N THR A 271 23.85 -4.58 1.09
CA THR A 271 24.93 -3.78 1.70
C THR A 271 24.32 -2.53 2.32
N GLY A 272 24.22 -2.49 3.65
CA GLY A 272 23.41 -1.48 4.33
C GLY A 272 21.96 -1.58 3.88
N ASN A 273 21.40 -0.51 3.33
CA ASN A 273 20.04 -0.50 2.80
C ASN A 273 19.95 -0.72 1.28
N VAL A 274 21.08 -0.99 0.60
CA VAL A 274 21.10 -1.24 -0.84
C VAL A 274 21.01 -2.74 -1.12
N LEU A 275 20.01 -3.14 -1.90
CA LEU A 275 19.80 -4.49 -2.41
C LEU A 275 20.26 -4.60 -3.86
N GLU A 276 20.90 -5.72 -4.19
CA GLU A 276 21.26 -6.14 -5.53
C GLU A 276 20.67 -7.54 -5.79
N TRP A 277 19.87 -7.70 -6.84
CA TRP A 277 19.23 -8.98 -7.18
C TRP A 277 18.78 -9.02 -8.63
N SER A 278 19.07 -10.10 -9.36
CA SER A 278 18.62 -10.32 -10.75
C SER A 278 18.72 -9.06 -11.63
N ASN A 279 19.92 -8.48 -11.68
CA ASN A 279 20.26 -7.22 -12.38
C ASN A 279 19.66 -5.94 -11.78
N TYR A 280 18.72 -6.00 -10.84
CA TYR A 280 18.27 -4.83 -10.11
C TYR A 280 19.28 -4.37 -9.08
N LYS A 281 19.27 -3.06 -8.84
CA LYS A 281 19.84 -2.43 -7.65
C LYS A 281 18.87 -1.40 -7.10
N VAL A 282 18.63 -1.39 -5.80
CA VAL A 282 17.65 -0.51 -5.16
C VAL A 282 18.05 -0.19 -3.72
N HIS A 283 17.82 1.04 -3.27
CA HIS A 283 17.87 1.42 -1.86
C HIS A 283 16.49 1.25 -1.23
N VAL A 284 16.44 0.63 -0.05
CA VAL A 284 15.22 0.42 0.74
C VAL A 284 15.23 1.30 1.98
N GLY A 285 14.36 2.29 2.03
CA GLY A 285 14.13 3.16 3.17
C GLY A 285 12.96 2.70 4.03
N PHE A 286 13.06 2.95 5.34
CA PHE A 286 11.94 2.90 6.28
C PHE A 286 11.54 4.33 6.63
N HIS A 287 10.31 4.71 6.32
CA HIS A 287 9.77 6.04 6.59
C HIS A 287 8.59 5.95 7.56
N PRO A 288 8.59 6.65 8.71
CA PRO A 288 7.50 6.54 9.69
C PRO A 288 6.09 6.86 9.13
N ARG A 289 5.98 7.81 8.19
CA ARG A 289 4.74 8.09 7.45
C ARG A 289 4.41 7.08 6.34
N GLU A 290 5.26 6.96 5.31
CA GLU A 290 4.98 6.21 4.08
C GLU A 290 5.22 4.69 4.19
N GLY A 291 5.91 4.21 5.23
CA GLY A 291 6.36 2.84 5.33
C GLY A 291 7.61 2.59 4.48
N ILE A 292 7.54 1.63 3.56
CA ILE A 292 8.65 1.32 2.64
C ILE A 292 8.78 2.41 1.57
N VAL A 293 9.97 2.95 1.40
CA VAL A 293 10.34 3.85 0.29
C VAL A 293 11.45 3.20 -0.52
N LEU A 294 11.17 2.91 -1.80
CA LEU A 294 12.20 2.41 -2.72
C LEU A 294 12.84 3.59 -3.44
N SER A 295 14.16 3.66 -3.45
CA SER A 295 14.91 4.75 -4.10
C SER A 295 16.05 4.24 -4.95
N GLY A 296 16.44 5.00 -5.97
CA GLY A 296 17.62 4.69 -6.77
C GLY A 296 17.51 3.35 -7.52
N LEU A 297 16.33 2.98 -8.00
CA LEU A 297 16.10 1.70 -8.69
C LEU A 297 16.73 1.71 -10.09
N THR A 298 17.69 0.81 -10.33
CA THR A 298 18.30 0.58 -11.64
C THR A 298 18.14 -0.87 -12.09
N TYR A 299 18.35 -1.10 -13.38
CA TYR A 299 18.49 -2.42 -13.97
C TYR A 299 19.78 -2.50 -14.79
N LYS A 300 20.56 -3.56 -14.58
CA LYS A 300 21.77 -3.86 -15.34
C LYS A 300 21.41 -4.57 -16.65
N ASP A 301 21.62 -3.91 -17.78
CA ASP A 301 21.33 -4.43 -19.12
C ASP A 301 22.63 -4.65 -19.89
N ALA A 302 22.95 -5.90 -20.22
CA ALA A 302 24.17 -6.24 -20.96
C ALA A 302 24.03 -6.00 -22.48
N ASP A 303 22.80 -5.89 -22.99
CA ASP A 303 22.53 -5.74 -24.43
C ASP A 303 22.53 -4.27 -24.90
N ARG A 304 22.54 -3.32 -23.95
CA ARG A 304 22.58 -1.89 -24.21
C ARG A 304 23.54 -1.18 -23.26
N PRO A 305 24.30 -0.17 -23.73
CA PRO A 305 25.01 0.68 -22.81
C PRO A 305 24.00 1.35 -21.87
N GLY A 306 24.24 1.16 -20.58
CA GLY A 306 23.62 1.90 -19.51
C GLY A 306 23.92 3.39 -19.59
N HIS A 307 23.08 4.15 -18.91
CA HIS A 307 23.19 5.61 -18.86
C HIS A 307 23.80 6.08 -17.52
N SER A 308 23.98 5.19 -16.54
CA SER A 308 24.70 5.52 -15.31
C SER A 308 26.19 5.79 -15.57
N LEU A 309 26.72 6.89 -15.02
CA LEU A 309 28.14 7.22 -15.04
C LEU A 309 28.95 6.36 -14.06
N ALA A 310 28.30 5.73 -13.08
CA ALA A 310 28.93 4.80 -12.13
C ALA A 310 29.27 3.46 -12.79
N ASN A 311 28.35 2.98 -13.62
CA ASN A 311 28.42 1.67 -14.25
C ASN A 311 27.71 1.75 -15.62
N PRO A 312 28.44 1.67 -16.75
CA PRO A 312 27.89 1.85 -18.08
C PRO A 312 27.02 0.67 -18.54
N GLU A 313 26.66 -0.27 -17.67
CA GLU A 313 25.64 -1.31 -17.92
C GLU A 313 24.35 -1.05 -17.10
N GLU A 314 24.36 -0.09 -16.16
CA GLU A 314 23.20 0.24 -15.34
C GLU A 314 22.31 1.30 -16.00
N ARG A 315 21.02 0.98 -16.07
CA ARG A 315 19.97 1.83 -16.63
C ARG A 315 19.00 2.25 -15.52
N PRO A 316 18.88 3.55 -15.22
CA PRO A 316 17.94 4.04 -14.21
C PRO A 316 16.49 3.77 -14.61
N LEU A 317 15.67 3.39 -13.63
CA LEU A 317 14.24 3.14 -13.78
C LEU A 317 13.42 4.21 -13.03
N PHE A 318 13.55 4.22 -11.71
CA PHE A 318 12.76 5.08 -10.83
C PHE A 318 13.66 5.67 -9.75
N TYR A 319 13.62 6.99 -9.60
CA TYR A 319 14.34 7.69 -8.54
C TYR A 319 13.75 7.38 -7.17
N ARG A 320 12.41 7.42 -7.04
CA ARG A 320 11.69 7.20 -5.77
C ARG A 320 10.29 6.61 -6.02
N MET A 321 9.90 5.61 -5.23
CA MET A 321 8.56 5.01 -5.24
C MET A 321 8.07 4.73 -3.82
N SER A 322 6.84 5.14 -3.50
CA SER A 322 6.24 4.95 -2.18
C SER A 322 4.71 5.13 -2.18
N LEU A 323 4.06 4.59 -1.14
CA LEU A 323 2.67 4.94 -0.82
C LEU A 323 2.63 6.30 -0.12
N ALA A 324 2.23 7.32 -0.86
CA ALA A 324 2.28 8.71 -0.40
C ALA A 324 1.02 9.14 0.36
N GLU A 325 -0.11 8.50 0.11
CA GLU A 325 -1.34 8.70 0.88
C GLU A 325 -2.28 7.49 0.73
N MET A 326 -3.28 7.40 1.60
CA MET A 326 -4.49 6.60 1.36
C MET A 326 -5.72 7.29 1.94
N VAL A 327 -6.91 6.88 1.52
CA VAL A 327 -8.17 7.31 2.15
C VAL A 327 -9.15 6.15 2.21
N VAL A 328 -9.81 5.97 3.35
CA VAL A 328 -10.77 4.88 3.61
C VAL A 328 -12.18 5.43 3.89
N PRO A 329 -12.90 5.96 2.89
CA PRO A 329 -14.20 6.57 3.10
C PRO A 329 -15.31 5.54 3.31
N TYR A 330 -16.07 5.69 4.39
CA TYR A 330 -17.26 4.89 4.70
C TYR A 330 -18.54 5.50 4.10
N ALA A 331 -19.49 4.63 3.77
CA ALA A 331 -20.70 4.98 3.03
C ALA A 331 -21.89 5.41 3.91
N GLU A 332 -21.89 5.12 5.22
CA GLU A 332 -23.01 5.44 6.10
C GLU A 332 -23.12 6.96 6.33
N PRO A 333 -24.19 7.60 5.83
CA PRO A 333 -24.29 9.06 5.85
C PRO A 333 -24.73 9.65 7.19
N THR A 334 -25.27 8.85 8.11
CA THR A 334 -25.79 9.38 9.38
C THR A 334 -24.68 9.94 10.27
N PHE A 335 -25.01 10.96 11.05
CA PHE A 335 -24.09 11.50 12.05
C PHE A 335 -23.84 10.45 13.15
N PRO A 336 -22.59 10.25 13.59
CA PRO A 336 -21.35 10.89 13.14
C PRO A 336 -20.53 10.05 12.14
N HIS A 337 -21.09 8.98 11.58
CA HIS A 337 -20.35 8.02 10.74
C HIS A 337 -19.75 8.63 9.48
N TYR A 338 -20.30 9.74 8.99
CA TYR A 338 -19.67 10.47 7.90
C TYR A 338 -18.23 10.90 8.23
N ARG A 339 -17.80 10.96 9.50
CA ARG A 339 -16.41 11.25 9.94
C ARG A 339 -15.42 10.11 9.66
N LYS A 340 -15.91 8.92 9.33
CA LYS A 340 -15.08 7.75 9.03
C LYS A 340 -14.58 7.83 7.58
N PHE A 341 -13.45 8.50 7.40
CA PHE A 341 -12.72 8.60 6.14
C PHE A 341 -11.23 8.78 6.41
N ALA A 342 -10.66 7.80 7.11
CA ALA A 342 -9.29 7.87 7.61
C ALA A 342 -8.27 7.99 6.48
N PHE A 343 -7.27 8.84 6.67
CA PHE A 343 -6.11 8.96 5.80
C PHE A 343 -4.93 8.27 6.45
N ASP A 344 -4.85 6.94 6.38
CA ASP A 344 -3.98 6.22 7.33
C ASP A 344 -2.50 6.56 7.19
N VAL A 345 -2.04 6.93 5.99
CA VAL A 345 -0.67 7.41 5.78
C VAL A 345 -0.48 8.79 6.42
N GLY A 346 -1.33 9.78 6.12
CA GLY A 346 -1.18 11.15 6.61
C GLY A 346 -1.61 11.39 8.07
N GLU A 347 -2.58 10.63 8.56
CA GLU A 347 -3.15 10.77 9.90
C GLU A 347 -2.45 9.90 10.95
N TYR A 348 -1.92 8.72 10.60
CA TYR A 348 -1.27 7.80 11.55
C TYR A 348 0.16 7.40 11.15
N GLY A 349 0.40 7.17 9.86
CA GLY A 349 1.68 6.78 9.28
C GLY A 349 1.91 5.27 9.28
N LEU A 350 2.04 4.66 8.10
CA LEU A 350 2.17 3.21 7.92
C LEU A 350 3.42 2.64 8.59
N GLY A 351 4.50 3.42 8.68
CA GLY A 351 5.73 3.01 9.37
C GLY A 351 5.57 3.07 10.90
N TYR A 352 4.88 4.06 11.43
CA TYR A 352 4.52 4.10 12.87
C TYR A 352 3.66 2.89 13.24
N MET A 353 2.77 2.47 12.34
CA MET A 353 1.86 1.34 12.52
C MET A 353 2.48 -0.02 12.11
N ALA A 354 3.77 -0.08 11.78
CA ALA A 354 4.42 -1.31 11.32
C ALA A 354 4.50 -2.38 12.42
N ASN A 355 4.26 -3.64 12.05
CA ASN A 355 4.38 -4.77 12.95
C ASN A 355 5.83 -5.30 12.99
N SER A 356 6.17 -6.01 14.06
CA SER A 356 7.37 -6.85 14.12
C SER A 356 7.10 -8.22 13.49
N LEU A 357 7.67 -8.47 12.30
CA LEU A 357 7.38 -9.67 11.53
C LEU A 357 8.12 -10.91 12.08
N SER A 358 7.38 -12.01 12.18
CA SER A 358 7.83 -13.29 12.73
C SER A 358 8.24 -14.28 11.64
N LEU A 359 9.44 -14.85 11.78
CA LEU A 359 9.98 -15.84 10.86
C LEU A 359 9.12 -17.11 10.81
N GLY A 360 8.76 -17.53 9.60
CA GLY A 360 7.96 -18.73 9.34
C GLY A 360 6.45 -18.55 9.49
N CYS A 361 5.99 -17.38 9.94
CA CYS A 361 4.57 -17.05 10.04
C CYS A 361 4.20 -15.94 9.04
N ASP A 362 4.69 -14.72 9.24
CA ASP A 362 4.45 -13.59 8.34
C ASP A 362 5.26 -13.71 7.05
N CYS A 363 6.48 -14.24 7.18
CA CYS A 363 7.41 -14.46 6.07
C CYS A 363 7.96 -15.89 6.09
N LEU A 364 7.73 -16.63 5.00
CA LEU A 364 8.10 -18.04 4.84
C LEU A 364 9.27 -18.21 3.86
N GLY A 365 10.33 -18.92 4.28
CA GLY A 365 11.49 -19.22 3.46
C GLY A 365 12.80 -18.76 4.10
N SER A 366 13.77 -18.37 3.29
CA SER A 366 15.03 -17.77 3.74
C SER A 366 14.89 -16.24 3.76
N ILE A 367 14.70 -15.67 4.95
CA ILE A 367 14.32 -14.27 5.13
C ILE A 367 15.48 -13.45 5.67
N GLU A 368 15.71 -12.27 5.10
CA GLU A 368 16.53 -11.20 5.68
C GLU A 368 15.62 -10.05 6.14
N TYR A 369 15.87 -9.49 7.32
CA TYR A 369 15.04 -8.44 7.91
C TYR A 369 15.76 -7.09 8.01
N MET A 370 14.99 -6.00 7.99
CA MET A 370 15.42 -4.67 8.39
C MET A 370 14.52 -4.14 9.50
N ASP A 371 15.12 -3.46 10.48
CA ASP A 371 14.39 -2.83 11.59
C ASP A 371 13.88 -1.43 11.19
N GLY A 372 12.77 -1.02 11.82
CA GLY A 372 12.26 0.35 11.79
C GLY A 372 12.54 1.06 13.11
N VAL A 373 12.81 2.38 13.05
CA VAL A 373 13.02 3.19 14.25
C VAL A 373 12.27 4.51 14.11
N PHE A 374 11.61 4.93 15.19
CA PHE A 374 10.95 6.23 15.24
C PHE A 374 10.99 6.87 16.64
N VAL A 375 10.52 8.11 16.76
CA VAL A 375 10.56 8.91 18.00
C VAL A 375 9.31 8.68 18.86
N LYS A 376 9.48 8.67 20.18
CA LYS A 376 8.39 8.75 21.17
C LYS A 376 8.18 10.18 21.67
N HIS A 377 7.09 10.46 22.38
CA HIS A 377 6.75 11.79 22.92
C HIS A 377 7.86 12.39 23.77
N ASP A 378 8.58 11.55 24.51
CA ASP A 378 9.72 11.92 25.36
C ASP A 378 11.05 12.05 24.57
N GLY A 379 11.02 11.99 23.25
CA GLY A 379 12.20 12.13 22.39
C GLY A 379 13.19 10.95 22.45
N SER A 380 12.88 9.90 23.21
CA SER A 380 13.54 8.60 23.07
C SER A 380 12.99 7.86 21.84
N THR A 381 13.54 6.69 21.53
CA THR A 381 13.23 5.96 20.29
C THR A 381 12.43 4.70 20.57
N GLU A 382 11.55 4.36 19.65
CA GLU A 382 10.90 3.05 19.55
C GLU A 382 11.56 2.23 18.44
N LEU A 383 11.76 0.94 18.68
CA LEU A 383 12.38 0.01 17.73
C LEU A 383 11.33 -1.02 17.29
N VAL A 384 10.94 -0.98 16.03
CA VAL A 384 10.16 -2.05 15.40
C VAL A 384 11.14 -3.06 14.82
N LYS A 385 11.43 -4.12 15.59
CA LYS A 385 12.28 -5.20 15.10
C LYS A 385 11.64 -5.88 13.91
N ASN A 386 12.42 -6.27 12.91
CA ASN A 386 11.93 -7.00 11.75
C ASN A 386 10.77 -6.30 11.01
N ALA A 387 10.81 -4.96 10.93
CA ALA A 387 9.73 -4.19 10.29
C ALA A 387 9.59 -4.49 8.80
N ILE A 388 10.72 -4.71 8.10
CA ILE A 388 10.74 -5.05 6.68
C ILE A 388 11.32 -6.45 6.51
N CYS A 389 10.63 -7.26 5.72
CA CYS A 389 11.00 -8.60 5.34
C CYS A 389 11.47 -8.64 3.87
N ILE A 390 12.59 -9.30 3.62
CA ILE A 390 13.20 -9.41 2.28
C ILE A 390 13.50 -10.87 1.99
N HIS A 391 12.96 -11.38 0.89
CA HIS A 391 13.20 -12.74 0.41
C HIS A 391 12.93 -12.85 -1.09
N GLU A 392 13.28 -13.98 -1.70
CA GLU A 392 12.92 -14.27 -3.09
C GLU A 392 11.98 -15.47 -3.18
N GLU A 393 11.03 -15.39 -4.11
CA GLU A 393 10.02 -16.42 -4.34
C GLU A 393 10.08 -16.94 -5.77
N ASP A 394 9.76 -18.22 -5.94
CA ASP A 394 9.46 -18.79 -7.24
C ASP A 394 8.10 -18.29 -7.74
N THR A 395 7.99 -17.97 -9.03
CA THR A 395 6.76 -17.45 -9.65
C THR A 395 6.22 -18.38 -10.74
N GLY A 396 6.60 -19.66 -10.72
CA GLY A 396 6.24 -20.63 -11.74
C GLY A 396 7.05 -20.48 -13.03
N ILE A 397 6.38 -20.53 -14.18
CA ILE A 397 7.03 -20.49 -15.50
C ILE A 397 7.29 -19.03 -15.90
N GLN A 398 8.54 -18.69 -16.20
CA GLN A 398 8.92 -17.40 -16.79
C GLN A 398 8.65 -17.37 -18.29
N PHE A 399 9.11 -18.39 -19.00
CA PHE A 399 8.77 -18.60 -20.40
C PHE A 399 8.91 -20.08 -20.75
N LYS A 400 8.16 -20.52 -21.77
CA LYS A 400 8.23 -21.87 -22.31
C LYS A 400 7.88 -21.87 -23.79
N HIS A 401 8.58 -22.68 -24.57
CA HIS A 401 8.21 -22.99 -25.95
C HIS A 401 8.40 -24.48 -26.24
N SER A 402 7.65 -25.02 -27.19
CA SER A 402 7.75 -26.41 -27.64
C SER A 402 7.50 -26.50 -29.14
N ASP A 403 8.49 -26.97 -29.89
CA ASP A 403 8.35 -27.22 -31.32
C ASP A 403 7.71 -28.60 -31.54
N TYR A 404 6.50 -28.62 -32.10
CA TYR A 404 5.72 -29.85 -32.32
C TYR A 404 6.23 -30.68 -33.52
N ARG A 405 7.11 -30.13 -34.35
CA ARG A 405 7.62 -30.81 -35.55
C ARG A 405 8.47 -32.02 -35.15
N PRO A 406 8.57 -33.06 -35.99
CA PRO A 406 9.45 -34.20 -35.72
C PRO A 406 10.88 -33.76 -35.43
N GLY A 407 11.43 -34.17 -34.29
CA GLY A 407 12.76 -33.72 -33.80
C GLY A 407 12.76 -32.35 -33.10
N GLY A 408 11.61 -31.73 -32.89
CA GLY A 408 11.44 -30.45 -32.21
C GLY A 408 11.82 -30.49 -30.72
N LYS A 409 12.20 -29.32 -30.17
CA LYS A 409 12.66 -29.17 -28.78
C LYS A 409 11.62 -28.44 -27.94
N ALA A 410 11.52 -28.83 -26.67
CA ALA A 410 10.86 -28.07 -25.63
C ALA A 410 11.91 -27.38 -24.74
N TYR A 411 11.63 -26.15 -24.34
CA TYR A 411 12.50 -25.37 -23.45
C TYR A 411 11.64 -24.55 -22.50
N ALA A 412 11.96 -24.57 -21.21
CA ALA A 412 11.21 -23.87 -20.17
C ALA A 412 12.18 -23.27 -19.15
N VAL A 413 11.87 -22.06 -18.69
CA VAL A 413 12.61 -21.37 -17.64
C VAL A 413 11.63 -20.97 -16.55
N ARG A 414 12.04 -21.10 -15.29
CA ARG A 414 11.24 -20.70 -14.13
C ARG A 414 11.47 -19.23 -13.79
N GLY A 415 10.42 -18.55 -13.33
CA GLY A 415 10.48 -17.16 -12.91
C GLY A 415 10.76 -17.04 -11.42
N ARG A 416 11.30 -15.88 -11.03
CA ARG A 416 11.45 -15.50 -9.64
C ARG A 416 11.06 -14.05 -9.44
N LYS A 417 10.74 -13.70 -8.21
CA LYS A 417 10.62 -12.31 -7.75
C LYS A 417 11.39 -12.10 -6.46
N LEU A 418 11.98 -10.91 -6.29
CA LEU A 418 12.38 -10.40 -4.98
C LEU A 418 11.18 -9.73 -4.34
N VAL A 419 10.91 -10.04 -3.08
CA VAL A 419 9.83 -9.47 -2.27
C VAL A 419 10.47 -8.59 -1.20
N ILE A 420 9.99 -7.35 -1.08
CA ILE A 420 10.34 -6.41 -0.01
C ILE A 420 9.01 -6.00 0.63
N SER A 421 8.73 -6.47 1.84
CA SER A 421 7.41 -6.35 2.44
C SER A 421 7.40 -5.79 3.86
N MET A 422 6.27 -5.19 4.23
CA MET A 422 5.96 -4.70 5.57
C MET A 422 4.47 -4.96 5.82
N ILE A 423 4.11 -5.30 7.06
CA ILE A 423 2.72 -5.35 7.50
C ILE A 423 2.52 -4.23 8.51
N CYS A 424 1.44 -3.47 8.39
CA CYS A 424 1.03 -2.49 9.38
C CYS A 424 -0.42 -2.72 9.82
N THR A 425 -0.69 -2.46 11.09
CA THR A 425 -2.03 -2.55 11.70
C THR A 425 -2.56 -1.15 11.95
N VAL A 426 -3.65 -0.78 11.31
CA VAL A 426 -4.36 0.48 11.58
C VAL A 426 -5.66 0.16 12.31
N ALA A 427 -5.57 0.16 13.64
CA ALA A 427 -6.65 -0.28 14.54
C ALA A 427 -7.18 -1.66 14.16
N ASN A 428 -8.32 -1.72 13.46
CA ASN A 428 -8.99 -2.95 13.07
C ASN A 428 -8.44 -3.61 11.80
N TYR A 429 -7.79 -2.86 10.90
CA TYR A 429 -7.31 -3.39 9.62
C TYR A 429 -5.82 -3.70 9.62
N GLU A 430 -5.42 -4.75 8.91
CA GLU A 430 -4.03 -4.99 8.52
C GLU A 430 -3.83 -4.74 7.02
N TYR A 431 -2.76 -4.02 6.70
CA TYR A 431 -2.26 -3.84 5.33
C TYR A 431 -0.89 -4.50 5.20
N ALA A 432 -0.84 -5.62 4.47
CA ALA A 432 0.42 -6.26 4.10
C ALA A 432 0.86 -5.75 2.73
N ILE A 433 1.93 -4.96 2.71
CA ILE A 433 2.44 -4.21 1.55
C ILE A 433 3.65 -4.95 1.00
N TYR A 434 3.62 -5.32 -0.27
CA TYR A 434 4.65 -6.10 -0.96
C TYR A 434 5.13 -5.37 -2.20
N TRP A 435 6.40 -4.98 -2.21
CA TRP A 435 7.09 -4.58 -3.42
C TRP A 435 7.75 -5.81 -4.05
N ASN A 436 7.35 -6.13 -5.28
CA ASN A 436 7.85 -7.29 -6.01
C ASN A 436 8.68 -6.83 -7.22
N LEU A 437 9.94 -7.26 -7.31
CA LEU A 437 10.79 -7.08 -8.49
C LEU A 437 10.89 -8.42 -9.22
N PHE A 438 10.46 -8.50 -10.47
CA PHE A 438 10.43 -9.75 -11.24
C PHE A 438 11.64 -9.87 -12.17
N THR A 439 12.08 -11.10 -12.42
CA THR A 439 13.19 -11.42 -13.33
C THR A 439 13.02 -10.86 -14.75
N ASP A 440 11.79 -10.60 -15.20
CA ASP A 440 11.47 -10.05 -16.52
C ASP A 440 11.47 -8.53 -16.61
N GLY A 441 11.91 -7.85 -15.55
CA GLY A 441 11.96 -6.40 -15.50
C GLY A 441 10.68 -5.75 -14.98
N ASN A 442 9.62 -6.51 -14.64
CA ASN A 442 8.42 -5.94 -14.02
C ASN A 442 8.69 -5.50 -12.57
N VAL A 443 8.07 -4.40 -12.17
CA VAL A 443 7.99 -3.93 -10.78
C VAL A 443 6.53 -3.90 -10.39
N GLU A 444 6.17 -4.41 -9.22
CA GLU A 444 4.78 -4.46 -8.75
C GLU A 444 4.70 -4.01 -7.30
N LEU A 445 3.62 -3.30 -7.00
CA LEU A 445 3.11 -3.10 -5.65
C LEU A 445 1.86 -3.95 -5.49
N GLU A 446 1.90 -4.91 -4.56
CA GLU A 446 0.76 -5.71 -4.12
C GLU A 446 0.43 -5.33 -2.67
N ILE A 447 -0.84 -5.12 -2.36
CA ILE A 447 -1.35 -4.85 -1.03
C ILE A 447 -2.41 -5.89 -0.71
N LYS A 448 -2.23 -6.61 0.40
CA LYS A 448 -3.23 -7.51 0.96
C LYS A 448 -3.91 -6.83 2.13
N LEU A 449 -5.23 -6.72 2.06
CA LEU A 449 -6.07 -6.21 3.13
C LEU A 449 -6.60 -7.41 3.91
N THR A 450 -6.40 -7.44 5.21
CA THR A 450 -6.95 -8.46 6.13
C THR A 450 -7.27 -7.79 7.47
N GLY A 451 -7.40 -8.56 8.55
CA GLY A 451 -7.80 -8.02 9.83
C GLY A 451 -9.30 -8.05 10.03
N ILE A 452 -9.83 -7.12 10.80
CA ILE A 452 -11.21 -7.10 11.26
C ILE A 452 -11.93 -5.89 10.67
N LEU A 453 -13.19 -6.07 10.32
CA LEU A 453 -14.07 -5.01 9.83
C LEU A 453 -14.22 -3.91 10.90
N ASN A 454 -14.42 -2.67 10.47
CA ASN A 454 -14.94 -1.63 11.37
C ASN A 454 -16.44 -1.87 11.60
N LEU A 455 -16.85 -2.01 12.86
CA LEU A 455 -18.18 -2.47 13.21
C LEU A 455 -18.93 -1.46 14.07
N TYR A 456 -20.24 -1.40 13.86
CA TYR A 456 -21.16 -0.61 14.67
C TYR A 456 -22.38 -1.46 15.02
N VAL A 457 -23.03 -1.14 16.14
CA VAL A 457 -24.17 -1.89 16.64
C VAL A 457 -25.46 -1.55 15.89
N LEU A 458 -26.31 -2.55 15.64
CA LEU A 458 -27.69 -2.36 15.20
C LEU A 458 -28.66 -2.55 16.37
N GLY A 459 -29.73 -1.78 16.37
CA GLY A 459 -30.92 -2.01 17.16
C GLY A 459 -31.61 -3.32 16.77
N GLN A 460 -32.53 -3.79 17.62
CA GLN A 460 -33.28 -5.00 17.33
C GLN A 460 -34.16 -4.81 16.08
N GLY A 461 -33.94 -5.65 15.06
CA GLY A 461 -34.66 -5.57 13.79
C GLY A 461 -34.26 -4.39 12.89
N GLU A 462 -33.25 -3.61 13.28
CA GLU A 462 -32.75 -2.52 12.46
C GLU A 462 -32.04 -3.04 11.20
N ASP A 463 -32.29 -2.40 10.07
CA ASP A 463 -31.71 -2.72 8.77
C ASP A 463 -30.60 -1.71 8.39
N PRO A 464 -29.44 -2.15 7.84
CA PRO A 464 -28.38 -1.26 7.37
C PRO A 464 -28.74 -0.33 6.20
N ALA A 465 -29.93 -0.45 5.62
CA ALA A 465 -30.48 0.39 4.54
C ALA A 465 -29.59 0.50 3.29
N GLY A 466 -28.82 -0.55 2.99
CA GLY A 466 -27.91 -0.59 1.83
C GLY A 466 -26.62 0.21 1.99
N PHE A 467 -26.27 0.64 3.21
CA PHE A 467 -24.97 1.28 3.52
C PHE A 467 -24.01 0.39 4.29
N GLY A 468 -24.41 -0.86 4.56
CA GLY A 468 -23.61 -1.86 5.25
C GLY A 468 -24.22 -3.24 5.14
N THR A 469 -23.52 -4.23 5.70
CA THR A 469 -23.98 -5.60 5.82
C THR A 469 -24.04 -5.97 7.29
N GLN A 470 -25.17 -6.55 7.72
CA GLN A 470 -25.27 -7.21 9.01
C GLN A 470 -24.51 -8.54 8.94
N VAL A 471 -23.25 -8.55 9.40
CA VAL A 471 -22.36 -9.72 9.30
C VAL A 471 -22.63 -10.78 10.37
N ALA A 472 -23.26 -10.37 11.47
CA ALA A 472 -23.73 -11.21 12.56
C ALA A 472 -24.93 -10.53 13.25
N PRO A 473 -25.73 -11.23 14.10
CA PRO A 473 -26.87 -10.63 14.79
C PRO A 473 -26.51 -9.29 15.46
N ARG A 474 -27.15 -8.21 15.00
CA ARG A 474 -26.93 -6.82 15.44
C ARG A 474 -25.54 -6.22 15.23
N ILE A 475 -24.70 -6.80 14.37
CA ILE A 475 -23.35 -6.31 14.07
C ILE A 475 -23.31 -5.83 12.62
N ASN A 476 -23.18 -4.52 12.41
CA ASN A 476 -23.17 -3.90 11.08
C ASN A 476 -21.76 -3.50 10.67
N ALA A 477 -21.37 -3.93 9.48
CA ALA A 477 -20.16 -3.48 8.81
C ALA A 477 -20.55 -2.52 7.68
N HIS A 478 -20.23 -1.24 7.85
CA HIS A 478 -20.53 -0.23 6.83
C HIS A 478 -19.67 -0.44 5.58
N TYR A 479 -20.27 -0.25 4.40
CA TYR A 479 -19.53 -0.25 3.13
C TYR A 479 -18.49 0.86 3.13
N HIS A 480 -17.36 0.63 2.47
CA HIS A 480 -16.27 1.58 2.40
C HIS A 480 -15.37 1.32 1.19
N GLN A 481 -14.50 2.27 0.85
CA GLN A 481 -13.42 2.05 -0.12
C GLN A 481 -12.07 2.03 0.59
N HIS A 482 -11.08 1.36 0.03
CA HIS A 482 -9.67 1.51 0.39
C HIS A 482 -8.96 2.05 -0.85
N LEU A 483 -8.56 3.33 -0.85
CA LEU A 483 -7.94 3.99 -2.00
C LEU A 483 -6.52 4.44 -1.65
N PHE A 484 -5.55 3.98 -2.42
CA PHE A 484 -4.13 4.25 -2.21
C PHE A 484 -3.62 5.23 -3.26
N SER A 485 -2.72 6.13 -2.87
CA SER A 485 -1.98 7.01 -3.78
C SER A 485 -0.52 6.60 -3.84
N LEU A 486 -0.12 5.97 -4.95
CA LEU A 486 1.26 5.65 -5.21
C LEU A 486 1.98 6.84 -5.85
N ARG A 487 3.03 7.35 -5.21
CA ARG A 487 3.94 8.35 -5.78
C ARG A 487 5.07 7.64 -6.51
N VAL A 488 5.28 8.01 -7.77
CA VAL A 488 6.34 7.47 -8.64
C VAL A 488 7.12 8.63 -9.23
N ASP A 489 8.41 8.63 -8.98
CA ASP A 489 9.37 9.59 -9.53
C ASP A 489 10.22 8.86 -10.57
N PRO A 490 9.80 8.85 -11.86
CA PRO A 490 10.51 8.13 -12.91
C PRO A 490 11.86 8.79 -13.22
N HIS A 491 12.82 7.95 -13.58
CA HIS A 491 14.12 8.38 -14.10
C HIS A 491 14.53 7.50 -15.28
N ILE A 492 13.56 7.13 -16.12
CA ILE A 492 13.69 6.10 -17.15
C ILE A 492 14.82 6.48 -18.11
N ASP A 493 15.94 5.77 -18.08
CA ASP A 493 17.16 6.09 -18.86
C ASP A 493 17.61 7.57 -18.75
N GLY A 494 17.20 8.30 -17.71
CA GLY A 494 17.52 9.72 -17.52
C GLY A 494 16.37 10.56 -16.95
N PRO A 495 16.65 11.85 -16.65
CA PRO A 495 15.74 12.71 -15.88
C PRO A 495 14.55 13.24 -16.68
N ASN A 496 14.67 13.32 -18.01
CA ASN A 496 13.64 13.91 -18.86
C ASN A 496 12.72 12.80 -19.35
N ASN A 497 11.54 12.69 -18.74
CA ASN A 497 10.55 11.69 -19.09
C ASN A 497 9.24 12.36 -19.55
N SER A 498 8.36 11.55 -20.15
CA SER A 498 7.04 11.94 -20.62
C SER A 498 6.02 10.89 -20.24
N VAL A 499 4.74 11.28 -20.24
CA VAL A 499 3.63 10.36 -20.10
C VAL A 499 2.93 10.18 -21.44
N ILE A 500 2.82 8.94 -21.91
CA ILE A 500 1.98 8.57 -23.05
C ILE A 500 0.70 7.92 -22.54
N GLU A 501 -0.45 8.47 -22.88
CA GLU A 501 -1.72 7.75 -22.80
C GLU A 501 -1.90 6.85 -24.03
N GLN A 502 -2.19 5.57 -23.79
CA GLN A 502 -2.54 4.60 -24.82
C GLN A 502 -4.00 4.15 -24.66
N LYS A 503 -4.74 4.12 -25.77
CA LYS A 503 -6.09 3.55 -25.87
C LYS A 503 -6.16 2.50 -26.96
N VAL A 504 -6.96 1.46 -26.77
CA VAL A 504 -7.28 0.40 -27.73
C VAL A 504 -8.70 0.64 -28.26
N HIS A 505 -8.91 0.52 -29.56
CA HIS A 505 -10.24 0.65 -30.18
C HIS A 505 -10.31 -0.08 -31.52
N ALA A 506 -11.50 -0.55 -31.89
CA ALA A 506 -11.79 -1.02 -33.24
C ALA A 506 -11.54 0.11 -34.27
N ILE A 507 -11.09 -0.24 -35.48
CA ILE A 507 -10.99 0.76 -36.55
C ILE A 507 -12.42 1.17 -37.00
N PRO A 508 -12.62 2.41 -37.50
CA PRO A 508 -13.98 2.95 -37.72
C PRO A 508 -14.70 2.39 -38.96
N TYR A 509 -14.18 1.33 -39.58
CA TYR A 509 -14.69 0.78 -40.83
C TYR A 509 -15.55 -0.47 -40.59
N ASP A 510 -16.68 -0.54 -41.30
CA ASP A 510 -17.64 -1.64 -41.19
C ASP A 510 -17.12 -2.96 -41.74
N THR A 511 -17.69 -4.07 -41.24
CA THR A 511 -17.50 -5.40 -41.83
C THR A 511 -17.89 -5.40 -43.31
N GLY A 512 -17.02 -5.92 -44.15
CA GLY A 512 -17.20 -5.97 -45.60
C GLY A 512 -16.57 -4.79 -46.35
N SER A 513 -16.10 -3.75 -45.65
CA SER A 513 -15.33 -2.68 -46.30
C SER A 513 -13.95 -3.16 -46.77
N PRO A 514 -13.30 -2.47 -47.73
CA PRO A 514 -11.92 -2.78 -48.11
C PRO A 514 -10.92 -2.72 -46.95
N GLU A 515 -11.14 -1.83 -45.99
CA GLU A 515 -10.27 -1.60 -44.83
C GLU A 515 -10.51 -2.61 -43.68
N ASN A 516 -11.72 -3.17 -43.59
CA ASN A 516 -12.09 -4.09 -42.51
C ASN A 516 -13.03 -5.22 -42.98
N TYR A 517 -12.68 -5.90 -44.07
CA TYR A 517 -13.56 -6.89 -44.72
C TYR A 517 -14.15 -7.93 -43.76
N ALA A 518 -13.36 -8.43 -42.81
CA ALA A 518 -13.80 -9.42 -41.83
C ALA A 518 -14.24 -8.83 -40.47
N GLY A 519 -14.25 -7.50 -40.30
CA GLY A 519 -14.72 -6.83 -39.09
C GLY A 519 -13.81 -7.00 -37.86
N ASN A 520 -12.63 -7.58 -38.00
CA ASN A 520 -11.78 -8.02 -36.90
C ASN A 520 -10.73 -6.97 -36.45
N ALA A 521 -10.56 -5.88 -37.20
CA ALA A 521 -9.44 -4.98 -37.01
C ALA A 521 -9.64 -4.00 -35.84
N PHE A 522 -8.60 -3.86 -35.02
CA PHE A 522 -8.48 -2.86 -33.96
C PHE A 522 -7.06 -2.28 -33.97
N THR A 523 -6.90 -1.12 -33.35
CA THR A 523 -5.63 -0.38 -33.30
C THR A 523 -5.48 0.34 -31.97
N THR A 524 -4.38 1.07 -31.82
CA THR A 524 -4.10 1.91 -30.66
C THR A 524 -3.86 3.36 -31.04
N THR A 525 -4.32 4.29 -30.21
CA THR A 525 -3.91 5.69 -30.24
C THR A 525 -2.97 5.95 -29.07
N LYS A 526 -1.89 6.70 -29.34
CA LYS A 526 -0.90 7.11 -28.34
C LYS A 526 -0.81 8.63 -28.34
N THR A 527 -1.02 9.24 -27.18
CA THR A 527 -0.99 10.69 -27.00
C THR A 527 -0.03 11.04 -25.89
N VAL A 528 0.99 11.87 -26.17
CA VAL A 528 1.84 12.43 -25.13
C VAL A 528 1.06 13.51 -24.39
N LEU A 529 0.89 13.35 -23.08
CA LEU A 529 0.25 14.34 -22.21
C LEU A 529 1.23 15.48 -21.99
N GLN A 530 0.89 16.68 -22.45
CA GLN A 530 1.82 17.81 -22.50
C GLN A 530 1.93 18.52 -21.16
N THR A 531 0.81 18.64 -20.44
CA THR A 531 0.71 19.44 -19.22
C THR A 531 0.09 18.66 -18.07
N SER A 532 0.34 19.13 -16.85
CA SER A 532 -0.16 18.51 -15.63
C SER A 532 -1.70 18.46 -15.55
N LYS A 533 -2.40 19.46 -16.09
CA LYS A 533 -3.86 19.44 -16.21
C LYS A 533 -4.36 18.39 -17.21
N GLN A 534 -3.63 18.18 -18.32
CA GLN A 534 -3.93 17.09 -19.26
C GLN A 534 -3.69 15.71 -18.64
N ALA A 535 -2.86 15.62 -17.60
CA ALA A 535 -2.54 14.37 -16.93
C ALA A 535 -3.49 13.96 -15.81
N MET A 536 -4.56 14.72 -15.56
CA MET A 536 -5.67 14.30 -14.70
C MET A 536 -6.55 13.29 -15.44
N ARG A 537 -6.29 11.98 -15.29
CA ARG A 537 -6.89 10.94 -16.14
C ARG A 537 -7.51 9.80 -15.35
N ASP A 538 -8.61 9.28 -15.89
CA ASP A 538 -9.28 8.10 -15.37
C ASP A 538 -9.06 6.88 -16.24
N ALA A 539 -8.97 5.71 -15.62
CA ALA A 539 -8.98 4.44 -16.32
C ALA A 539 -10.30 4.27 -17.09
N ASN A 540 -10.25 3.61 -18.23
CA ASN A 540 -11.43 3.29 -19.02
C ASN A 540 -11.33 1.85 -19.53
N PRO A 541 -12.04 0.89 -18.91
CA PRO A 541 -12.01 -0.50 -19.31
C PRO A 541 -12.45 -0.72 -20.76
N ALA A 542 -13.38 0.08 -21.29
CA ALA A 542 -13.88 -0.06 -22.66
C ALA A 542 -12.85 0.35 -23.73
N GLU A 543 -11.86 1.17 -23.36
CA GLU A 543 -10.77 1.60 -24.25
C GLU A 543 -9.41 0.96 -23.86
N GLU A 544 -9.39 0.03 -22.90
CA GLU A 544 -8.17 -0.45 -22.22
C GLU A 544 -7.16 0.67 -21.93
N ARG A 545 -7.66 1.82 -21.46
CA ARG A 545 -6.82 3.02 -21.31
C ARG A 545 -5.70 2.75 -20.31
N SER A 546 -4.47 3.06 -20.71
CA SER A 546 -3.27 2.88 -19.90
C SER A 546 -2.28 4.01 -20.11
N TRP A 547 -1.34 4.15 -19.19
CA TRP A 547 -0.31 5.19 -19.21
C TRP A 547 1.08 4.57 -19.24
N LEU A 548 1.99 5.18 -19.98
CA LEU A 548 3.40 4.78 -20.08
C LEU A 548 4.27 5.93 -19.61
N LEU A 549 5.19 5.65 -18.68
CA LEU A 549 6.29 6.55 -18.33
C LEU A 549 7.45 6.23 -19.27
N VAL A 550 7.84 7.19 -20.11
CA VAL A 550 8.79 6.96 -21.20
C VAL A 550 9.91 7.99 -21.23
N ASN A 551 11.02 7.63 -21.85
CA ASN A 551 12.04 8.57 -22.27
C ASN A 551 12.06 8.67 -23.80
N GLU A 552 11.67 9.83 -24.33
CA GLU A 552 11.53 10.03 -25.78
C GLU A 552 12.87 10.12 -26.51
N SER A 553 13.96 10.43 -25.78
CA SER A 553 15.32 10.54 -26.34
C SER A 553 15.95 9.17 -26.62
N HIS A 554 15.44 8.11 -25.98
CA HIS A 554 15.91 6.75 -26.16
C HIS A 554 14.84 5.88 -26.81
N LYS A 555 15.17 5.26 -27.94
CA LYS A 555 14.22 4.49 -28.73
C LYS A 555 14.57 3.00 -28.75
N HIS A 556 13.54 2.17 -28.78
CA HIS A 556 13.70 0.76 -29.06
C HIS A 556 14.16 0.57 -30.53
N TYR A 557 15.19 -0.25 -30.74
CA TYR A 557 15.90 -0.32 -32.02
C TYR A 557 15.03 -0.77 -33.20
N ALA A 558 14.04 -1.64 -32.95
CA ALA A 558 13.19 -2.21 -34.00
C ALA A 558 11.87 -1.47 -34.16
N SER A 559 11.21 -1.11 -33.05
CA SER A 559 9.88 -0.51 -33.09
C SER A 559 9.91 1.02 -33.22
N GLY A 560 11.07 1.65 -33.02
CA GLY A 560 11.22 3.11 -33.02
C GLY A 560 10.46 3.83 -31.90
N SER A 561 9.76 3.09 -31.03
CA SER A 561 9.02 3.65 -29.90
C SER A 561 9.97 4.09 -28.79
N PRO A 562 9.64 5.13 -28.02
CA PRO A 562 10.35 5.47 -26.78
C PRO A 562 10.46 4.26 -25.85
N VAL A 563 11.60 4.13 -25.16
CA VAL A 563 11.77 3.17 -24.07
C VAL A 563 10.92 3.60 -22.88
N GLY A 564 10.34 2.66 -22.14
CA GLY A 564 9.58 3.01 -20.96
C GLY A 564 8.90 1.86 -20.25
N TYR A 565 8.02 2.23 -19.32
CA TYR A 565 7.26 1.33 -18.48
C TYR A 565 5.77 1.65 -18.56
N LYS A 566 4.95 0.66 -18.90
CA LYS A 566 3.49 0.73 -18.89
C LYS A 566 2.96 0.46 -17.48
N ILE A 567 2.04 1.29 -17.04
CA ILE A 567 1.29 1.12 -15.80
C ILE A 567 0.05 0.27 -16.08
N TRP A 568 -0.16 -0.75 -15.27
CA TRP A 568 -1.33 -1.62 -15.33
C TRP A 568 -1.83 -1.95 -13.93
N SER A 569 -3.15 -1.89 -13.73
CA SER A 569 -3.81 -2.37 -12.50
C SER A 569 -5.20 -2.89 -12.85
N PRO A 570 -5.63 -4.03 -12.27
CA PRO A 570 -7.03 -4.45 -12.31
C PRO A 570 -7.88 -3.74 -11.23
N ASN A 571 -7.25 -2.94 -10.36
CA ASN A 571 -7.84 -2.32 -9.17
C ASN A 571 -8.04 -0.80 -9.36
N PHE A 572 -8.25 -0.35 -10.59
CA PHE A 572 -8.72 1.01 -10.85
C PHE A 572 -10.23 1.08 -10.61
N VAL A 573 -10.61 1.42 -9.37
CA VAL A 573 -12.00 1.55 -8.93
C VAL A 573 -12.44 3.02 -8.93
N PRO A 574 -13.69 3.34 -9.34
CA PRO A 574 -14.20 4.70 -9.25
C PRO A 574 -14.21 5.24 -7.82
N PHE A 575 -14.00 6.54 -7.65
CA PHE A 575 -14.24 7.22 -6.38
C PHE A 575 -15.71 7.62 -6.27
N TYR A 576 -16.42 7.07 -5.29
CA TYR A 576 -17.88 7.23 -5.18
C TYR A 576 -18.34 8.46 -4.40
N CYS A 577 -17.44 9.09 -3.63
CA CYS A 577 -17.80 10.30 -2.91
C CYS A 577 -18.09 11.45 -3.88
N LYS A 578 -19.07 12.30 -3.54
CA LYS A 578 -19.40 13.46 -4.37
C LYS A 578 -18.21 14.43 -4.45
N PRO A 579 -18.03 15.14 -5.58
CA PRO A 579 -16.89 16.06 -5.76
C PRO A 579 -16.78 17.18 -4.71
N ASP A 580 -17.89 17.58 -4.08
CA ASP A 580 -17.99 18.63 -3.07
C ASP A 580 -17.98 18.12 -1.62
N SER A 581 -17.90 16.80 -1.42
CA SER A 581 -17.87 16.15 -0.11
C SER A 581 -16.61 16.48 0.70
N PHE A 582 -16.68 16.33 2.03
CA PHE A 582 -15.51 16.50 2.92
C PHE A 582 -14.36 15.57 2.53
N VAL A 583 -14.68 14.33 2.14
CA VAL A 583 -13.68 13.37 1.64
C VAL A 583 -13.01 13.90 0.38
N ALA A 584 -13.78 14.30 -0.65
CA ALA A 584 -13.22 14.76 -1.92
C ALA A 584 -12.41 16.05 -1.79
N ARG A 585 -12.77 16.93 -0.86
CA ARG A 585 -12.01 18.15 -0.55
C ARG A 585 -10.64 17.87 0.05
N ARG A 586 -10.53 16.83 0.89
CA ARG A 586 -9.29 16.43 1.58
C ARG A 586 -8.45 15.42 0.80
N ALA A 587 -9.09 14.59 -0.04
CA ALA A 587 -8.45 13.55 -0.87
C ALA A 587 -8.50 13.92 -2.36
N PRO A 588 -7.86 15.02 -2.80
CA PRO A 588 -7.87 15.41 -4.21
C PRO A 588 -7.34 14.30 -5.11
N PHE A 589 -6.35 13.55 -4.64
CA PHE A 589 -5.76 12.43 -5.38
C PHE A 589 -6.75 11.33 -5.76
N ALA A 590 -7.79 11.13 -4.95
CA ALA A 590 -8.77 10.08 -5.18
C ALA A 590 -9.70 10.40 -6.37
N LYS A 591 -9.78 11.66 -6.80
CA LYS A 591 -10.72 12.10 -7.85
C LYS A 591 -10.38 11.55 -9.25
N HIS A 592 -9.12 11.20 -9.49
CA HIS A 592 -8.67 10.59 -10.74
C HIS A 592 -7.70 9.44 -10.48
N HIS A 593 -7.68 8.47 -11.39
CA HIS A 593 -6.78 7.31 -11.30
C HIS A 593 -5.31 7.64 -11.57
N PHE A 594 -5.04 8.64 -12.39
CA PHE A 594 -3.68 9.02 -12.77
C PHE A 594 -3.53 10.54 -12.76
N TRP A 595 -2.36 10.97 -12.30
CA TRP A 595 -1.91 12.35 -12.27
C TRP A 595 -0.43 12.39 -12.64
N ALA A 596 0.00 13.46 -13.31
CA ALA A 596 1.42 13.78 -13.42
C ALA A 596 1.63 15.28 -13.26
N VAL A 597 2.65 15.65 -12.51
CA VAL A 597 3.03 17.04 -12.23
C VAL A 597 4.54 17.20 -12.39
N PRO A 598 5.08 18.40 -12.66
CA PRO A 598 6.51 18.61 -12.64
C PRO A 598 7.11 18.23 -11.29
N TYR A 599 8.35 17.74 -11.30
CA TYR A 599 9.07 17.48 -10.07
C TYR A 599 9.28 18.77 -9.25
N ALA A 600 9.13 18.66 -7.93
CA ALA A 600 9.62 19.62 -6.94
C ALA A 600 9.91 18.89 -5.63
N GLU A 601 10.89 19.40 -4.87
CA GLU A 601 11.41 18.77 -3.64
C GLU A 601 10.34 18.56 -2.55
N ASP A 602 9.32 19.40 -2.51
CA ASP A 602 8.23 19.38 -1.52
C ASP A 602 6.98 18.61 -1.98
N ARG A 603 6.91 18.18 -3.25
CA ARG A 603 5.79 17.42 -3.81
C ARG A 603 5.83 15.94 -3.41
N LEU A 604 5.63 15.68 -2.12
CA LEU A 604 5.63 14.33 -1.53
C LEU A 604 4.21 13.83 -1.26
N TYR A 605 3.37 14.62 -0.59
CA TYR A 605 2.12 14.15 0.00
C TYR A 605 0.90 14.74 -0.74
N PRO A 606 0.12 13.92 -1.45
CA PRO A 606 -0.89 14.44 -2.37
C PRO A 606 -2.14 15.01 -1.68
N ALA A 607 -2.38 14.68 -0.40
CA ALA A 607 -3.37 15.33 0.48
C ALA A 607 -2.76 16.44 1.37
N GLY A 608 -1.48 16.77 1.15
CA GLY A 608 -0.73 17.72 1.95
C GLY A 608 0.01 17.10 3.13
N LYS A 609 0.91 17.90 3.71
CA LYS A 609 1.82 17.45 4.77
C LYS A 609 1.12 17.20 6.11
N TYR A 610 0.14 18.01 6.47
CA TYR A 610 -0.55 17.94 7.77
C TYR A 610 -2.03 17.66 7.52
N VAL A 611 -2.41 16.38 7.55
CA VAL A 611 -3.74 15.90 7.14
C VAL A 611 -4.79 15.95 8.25
N PRO A 612 -4.50 15.58 9.52
CA PRO A 612 -5.50 15.57 10.58
C PRO A 612 -6.28 16.89 10.68
N GLN A 613 -7.62 16.79 10.78
CA GLN A 613 -8.53 17.92 10.99
C GLN A 613 -8.59 18.99 9.89
N THR A 614 -7.99 18.76 8.73
CA THR A 614 -8.17 19.64 7.58
C THR A 614 -9.61 19.60 7.07
N TYR A 615 -10.17 20.76 6.70
CA TYR A 615 -11.47 20.80 6.00
C TYR A 615 -11.31 20.64 4.49
N ASP A 616 -10.30 21.34 3.94
CA ASP A 616 -9.90 21.28 2.55
C ASP A 616 -8.43 20.88 2.48
N ALA A 617 -8.04 20.19 1.40
CA ALA A 617 -6.64 19.97 1.11
C ALA A 617 -5.89 21.32 1.00
N PRO A 618 -4.66 21.42 1.52
CA PRO A 618 -3.91 22.67 1.50
C PRO A 618 -3.54 23.07 0.07
N ALA A 619 -3.04 24.32 -0.09
CA ALA A 619 -2.52 24.80 -1.37
C ALA A 619 -1.40 23.89 -1.92
N ASP A 620 -0.61 23.30 -1.01
CA ASP A 620 0.40 22.29 -1.31
C ASP A 620 -0.23 20.89 -1.34
N SER A 621 -0.94 20.58 -2.42
CA SER A 621 -1.61 19.30 -2.65
C SER A 621 -1.78 19.00 -4.14
N LEU A 622 -2.08 17.75 -4.48
CA LEU A 622 -1.98 17.24 -5.85
C LEU A 622 -2.87 17.97 -6.86
N GLU A 623 -4.13 18.23 -6.52
CA GLU A 623 -5.04 18.94 -7.43
C GLU A 623 -4.58 20.38 -7.68
N ARG A 624 -3.97 21.03 -6.69
CA ARG A 624 -3.39 22.37 -6.85
C ARG A 624 -2.16 22.34 -7.74
N TRP A 625 -1.23 21.41 -7.51
CA TRP A 625 -0.06 21.23 -8.37
C TRP A 625 -0.46 20.93 -9.82
N ALA A 626 -1.49 20.12 -10.04
CA ALA A 626 -1.98 19.79 -11.38
C ALA A 626 -2.65 20.97 -12.09
N HIS A 627 -3.32 21.84 -11.35
CA HIS A 627 -3.97 23.03 -11.91
C HIS A 627 -3.01 24.18 -12.25
N GLU A 628 -1.73 24.09 -11.90
CA GLU A 628 -0.69 24.98 -12.44
C GLU A 628 -0.53 24.82 -13.96
N ASP A 629 -1.00 23.70 -14.54
CA ASP A 629 -0.99 23.40 -15.97
C ASP A 629 0.42 23.48 -16.60
N ALA A 630 1.44 23.24 -15.76
CA ALA A 630 2.84 23.27 -16.15
C ALA A 630 3.19 22.08 -17.07
N ASN A 631 4.23 22.27 -17.89
CA ASN A 631 4.75 21.26 -18.81
C ASN A 631 5.25 20.03 -18.05
N ILE A 632 4.86 18.84 -18.52
CA ILE A 632 5.33 17.54 -18.03
C ILE A 632 5.94 16.66 -19.13
N ALA A 633 5.93 17.12 -20.38
CA ALA A 633 6.54 16.39 -21.49
C ALA A 633 8.04 16.66 -21.54
N ASN A 634 8.83 15.60 -21.67
CA ASN A 634 10.28 15.59 -21.75
C ASN A 634 10.94 16.43 -20.64
N SER A 635 10.46 16.23 -19.41
CA SER A 635 10.88 16.96 -18.21
C SER A 635 11.02 16.01 -17.02
N ASP A 636 11.58 16.51 -15.92
CA ASP A 636 11.50 15.83 -14.63
C ASP A 636 10.07 15.95 -14.08
N LEU A 637 9.41 14.81 -13.91
CA LEU A 637 7.99 14.73 -13.52
C LEU A 637 7.81 13.74 -12.37
N ILE A 638 6.69 13.87 -11.66
CA ILE A 638 6.22 12.91 -10.66
C ILE A 638 4.83 12.45 -11.08
N ALA A 639 4.58 11.14 -11.04
CA ALA A 639 3.26 10.55 -11.23
C ALA A 639 2.66 10.17 -9.87
N PHE A 640 1.35 10.42 -9.71
CA PHE A 640 0.56 9.91 -8.61
C PHE A 640 -0.54 9.01 -9.17
N ILE A 641 -0.64 7.78 -8.68
CA ILE A 641 -1.53 6.76 -9.23
C ILE A 641 -2.47 6.28 -8.13
N THR A 642 -3.77 6.45 -8.35
CA THR A 642 -4.82 6.04 -7.43
C THR A 642 -5.40 4.70 -7.85
N PHE A 643 -5.37 3.73 -6.94
CA PHE A 643 -5.92 2.39 -7.12
C PHE A 643 -6.45 1.86 -5.78
N GLY A 644 -7.22 0.77 -5.78
CA GLY A 644 -7.79 0.24 -4.55
C GLY A 644 -8.96 -0.71 -4.75
N THR A 645 -9.81 -0.81 -3.73
CA THR A 645 -11.02 -1.64 -3.76
C THR A 645 -12.22 -0.92 -3.16
N SER A 646 -13.41 -1.35 -3.59
CA SER A 646 -14.68 -0.95 -2.98
C SER A 646 -15.24 -2.14 -2.24
N HIS A 647 -15.19 -2.08 -0.91
CA HIS A 647 -15.50 -3.19 -0.04
C HIS A 647 -17.00 -3.20 0.28
N ILE A 648 -17.74 -4.00 -0.50
CA ILE A 648 -19.12 -4.38 -0.18
C ILE A 648 -19.04 -5.60 0.73
N VAL A 649 -19.00 -5.32 2.04
CA VAL A 649 -18.70 -6.30 3.08
C VAL A 649 -19.66 -7.49 3.04
N ARG A 650 -19.15 -8.69 3.32
CA ARG A 650 -19.91 -9.94 3.38
C ARG A 650 -19.75 -10.61 4.75
N PRO A 651 -20.68 -11.50 5.15
CA PRO A 651 -20.55 -12.25 6.40
C PRO A 651 -19.26 -13.06 6.51
N GLU A 652 -18.71 -13.56 5.39
CA GLU A 652 -17.44 -14.30 5.35
C GLU A 652 -16.22 -13.47 5.78
N ASP A 653 -16.35 -12.15 5.81
CA ASP A 653 -15.30 -11.23 6.21
C ASP A 653 -15.24 -11.04 7.74
N PHE A 654 -16.14 -11.70 8.50
CA PHE A 654 -16.23 -11.68 9.96
C PHE A 654 -16.15 -13.10 10.54
N PRO A 655 -15.49 -13.35 11.70
CA PRO A 655 -14.88 -12.40 12.63
C PRO A 655 -13.50 -11.84 12.26
N VAL A 656 -12.82 -12.44 11.29
CA VAL A 656 -11.55 -11.96 10.71
C VAL A 656 -11.61 -12.17 9.21
N MET A 657 -11.27 -11.14 8.46
CA MET A 657 -11.39 -11.04 7.03
C MET A 657 -10.30 -11.85 6.32
N PRO A 658 -10.66 -12.78 5.41
CA PRO A 658 -9.71 -13.37 4.48
C PRO A 658 -9.03 -12.30 3.61
N SER A 659 -7.76 -12.51 3.23
CA SER A 659 -7.02 -11.48 2.50
C SER A 659 -7.63 -11.10 1.15
N GLU A 660 -7.95 -9.82 0.97
CA GLU A 660 -8.29 -9.21 -0.32
C GLU A 660 -7.05 -8.57 -0.95
N ILE A 661 -6.87 -8.69 -2.26
CA ILE A 661 -5.64 -8.27 -2.95
C ILE A 661 -5.90 -7.10 -3.89
N CYS A 662 -5.16 -6.01 -3.70
CA CYS A 662 -5.01 -4.91 -4.66
C CYS A 662 -3.61 -4.93 -5.25
N LYS A 663 -3.46 -4.70 -6.56
CA LYS A 663 -2.13 -4.63 -7.17
C LYS A 663 -2.00 -3.61 -8.30
N LEU A 664 -0.78 -3.13 -8.48
CA LEU A 664 -0.38 -2.23 -9.55
C LEU A 664 1.00 -2.65 -10.06
N MET A 665 1.15 -2.76 -11.38
CA MET A 665 2.37 -3.25 -12.02
C MET A 665 2.90 -2.24 -13.05
N PHE A 666 4.22 -2.07 -13.05
CA PHE A 666 5.00 -1.37 -14.05
C PHE A 666 5.68 -2.42 -14.94
N LYS A 667 5.33 -2.42 -16.23
CA LYS A 667 5.80 -3.41 -17.20
C LYS A 667 6.72 -2.76 -18.22
N PRO A 668 7.93 -3.27 -18.50
CA PRO A 668 8.82 -2.70 -19.48
C PRO A 668 8.18 -2.79 -20.88
N VAL A 669 8.19 -1.69 -21.62
CA VAL A 669 7.70 -1.60 -23.00
C VAL A 669 8.79 -0.96 -23.87
N GLY A 670 9.41 -1.77 -24.71
CA GLY A 670 10.54 -1.33 -25.54
C GLY A 670 11.80 -0.95 -24.76
N PHE A 671 11.80 -1.06 -23.44
CA PHE A 671 12.95 -0.76 -22.60
C PHE A 671 14.13 -1.69 -22.93
N PHE A 672 13.90 -3.00 -22.90
CA PHE A 672 14.87 -4.00 -23.32
C PHE A 672 14.84 -4.21 -24.83
N ARG A 673 15.95 -4.71 -25.39
CA ARG A 673 16.04 -5.12 -26.79
C ARG A 673 15.14 -6.33 -27.10
N GLN A 674 15.00 -7.23 -26.14
CA GLN A 674 14.28 -8.50 -26.24
C GLN A 674 13.88 -8.93 -24.83
N ASN A 675 13.34 -10.14 -24.69
CA ASN A 675 13.06 -10.71 -23.37
C ASN A 675 14.35 -10.71 -22.51
N PRO A 676 14.40 -9.99 -21.37
CA PRO A 676 15.61 -9.90 -20.55
C PRO A 676 15.94 -11.21 -19.81
N CYS A 677 15.01 -12.17 -19.78
CA CYS A 677 15.20 -13.46 -19.11
C CYS A 677 15.93 -14.51 -19.95
N LEU A 678 16.34 -14.23 -21.19
CA LEU A 678 16.84 -15.26 -22.10
C LEU A 678 18.18 -15.90 -21.67
N ASN A 679 18.93 -15.23 -20.80
CA ASN A 679 20.16 -15.75 -20.21
C ASN A 679 19.93 -16.51 -18.88
N MET A 680 18.68 -16.61 -18.40
CA MET A 680 18.38 -17.38 -17.20
C MET A 680 18.45 -18.88 -17.49
N PRO A 681 19.05 -19.68 -16.59
CA PRO A 681 19.20 -21.11 -16.81
C PRO A 681 17.86 -21.85 -16.77
N SER A 682 17.68 -22.80 -17.69
CA SER A 682 16.65 -23.83 -17.58
C SER A 682 17.11 -24.87 -16.56
N VAL A 683 16.57 -24.80 -15.34
CA VAL A 683 16.89 -25.73 -14.25
C VAL A 683 15.73 -26.68 -13.98
N THR A 684 16.04 -27.98 -13.93
CA THR A 684 15.13 -29.01 -13.41
C THR A 684 15.43 -29.20 -11.93
N ASP A 685 14.48 -28.86 -11.06
CA ASP A 685 14.60 -29.12 -9.63
C ASP A 685 14.58 -30.62 -9.34
N GLN A 686 15.71 -31.14 -8.86
CA GLN A 686 15.88 -32.57 -8.54
C GLN A 686 15.10 -32.99 -7.29
N LYS A 687 14.60 -32.05 -6.48
CA LYS A 687 13.77 -32.34 -5.30
C LYS A 687 12.28 -32.43 -5.63
N SER A 688 11.86 -32.00 -6.81
CA SER A 688 10.48 -32.13 -7.28
C SER A 688 10.16 -33.59 -7.60
N VAL A 689 9.11 -34.14 -6.97
CA VAL A 689 8.65 -35.52 -7.17
C VAL A 689 7.19 -35.56 -7.60
N ALA A 690 6.78 -36.57 -8.37
CA ALA A 690 5.38 -36.75 -8.70
C ALA A 690 4.59 -37.13 -7.43
N ALA A 691 3.45 -36.47 -7.19
CA ALA A 691 2.67 -36.62 -5.96
C ALA A 691 2.22 -38.07 -5.64
N LYS A 692 2.20 -38.96 -6.65
CA LYS A 692 1.86 -40.38 -6.50
C LYS A 692 3.06 -41.32 -6.53
N ALA A 693 4.27 -40.86 -6.85
CA ALA A 693 5.45 -41.72 -6.97
C ALA A 693 5.94 -42.29 -5.63
N THR A 694 5.52 -41.70 -4.50
CA THR A 694 5.86 -42.18 -3.15
C THR A 694 5.08 -43.43 -2.73
N ALA A 695 4.07 -43.87 -3.48
CA ALA A 695 3.36 -45.13 -3.20
C ALA A 695 4.11 -46.37 -3.73
N ASP A 696 4.76 -46.26 -4.90
CA ASP A 696 5.43 -47.40 -5.55
C ASP A 696 6.93 -47.49 -5.22
N ALA A 697 7.55 -46.39 -4.77
CA ALA A 697 8.97 -46.37 -4.40
C ALA A 697 9.30 -47.15 -3.11
N ALA A 698 8.30 -47.46 -2.27
CA ALA A 698 8.48 -48.33 -1.10
C ALA A 698 8.65 -49.82 -1.47
N VAL A 699 8.32 -50.21 -2.72
CA VAL A 699 8.47 -51.59 -3.21
C VAL A 699 9.82 -51.80 -3.91
N ALA A 700 10.49 -50.74 -4.37
CA ALA A 700 11.74 -50.82 -5.12
C ALA A 700 13.02 -50.78 -4.27
N ALA A 701 12.93 -50.65 -2.94
CA ALA A 701 14.10 -50.60 -2.04
C ALA A 701 14.66 -51.97 -1.65
N ASN A 702 14.12 -53.07 -2.19
CA ASN A 702 14.66 -54.43 -2.01
C ASN A 702 14.88 -55.10 -3.37
N GLY A 703 15.92 -54.69 -4.11
CA GLY A 703 16.26 -55.38 -5.36
C GLY A 703 17.41 -54.79 -6.15
N ALA A 704 18.59 -55.37 -5.95
CA ALA A 704 19.68 -55.52 -6.93
C ALA A 704 20.58 -54.31 -7.28
N THR A 705 21.80 -54.42 -6.76
CA THR A 705 23.09 -54.03 -7.34
C THR A 705 23.24 -54.34 -8.85
N THR A 706 23.80 -53.41 -9.65
CA THR A 706 25.11 -53.52 -10.34
C THR A 706 25.27 -52.54 -11.53
N ASN A 707 26.43 -51.89 -11.57
CA ASN A 707 27.25 -51.42 -12.70
C ASN A 707 26.73 -50.43 -13.77
N GLY A 708 27.44 -49.27 -13.85
CA GLY A 708 28.24 -48.96 -15.05
C GLY A 708 27.93 -47.70 -15.88
N THR A 709 28.82 -46.70 -15.75
CA THR A 709 29.30 -45.76 -16.78
C THR A 709 28.41 -44.62 -17.35
N THR A 710 28.80 -43.41 -16.95
CA THR A 710 28.87 -42.11 -17.67
C THR A 710 28.49 -42.05 -19.17
N ALA A 711 27.58 -41.15 -19.56
CA ALA A 711 27.84 -40.00 -20.44
C ALA A 711 26.56 -39.29 -20.94
N SER A 712 26.65 -37.96 -21.03
CA SER A 712 25.91 -37.04 -21.92
C SER A 712 24.43 -36.76 -21.65
N GLY A 713 24.14 -35.46 -21.50
CA GLY A 713 22.80 -34.93 -21.28
C GLY A 713 21.87 -35.12 -22.48
N THR A 714 20.60 -35.34 -22.16
CA THR A 714 19.48 -35.07 -23.05
C THR A 714 18.35 -34.52 -22.19
N ASN A 715 17.87 -33.33 -22.59
CA ASN A 715 16.67 -32.71 -22.09
C ASN A 715 15.51 -33.71 -22.16
N GLY A 716 14.82 -33.91 -21.04
CA GLY A 716 13.59 -34.71 -21.00
C GLY A 716 12.53 -34.10 -21.93
N VAL A 717 12.35 -34.73 -23.09
CA VAL A 717 11.28 -34.44 -24.04
C VAL A 717 10.05 -35.24 -23.59
N HIS A 718 9.04 -34.57 -23.05
CA HIS A 718 7.68 -35.12 -23.01
C HIS A 718 6.92 -34.62 -24.25
N LEU A 719 6.93 -35.43 -25.30
CA LEU A 719 5.99 -35.32 -26.42
C LEU A 719 4.76 -36.18 -26.09
N ASN A 720 3.58 -35.56 -25.98
CA ASN A 720 2.31 -36.31 -26.01
C ASN A 720 2.06 -36.76 -27.46
N GLY A 721 2.50 -37.97 -27.79
CA GLY A 721 2.13 -38.63 -29.04
C GLY A 721 0.75 -39.28 -28.93
N HIS A 722 -0.28 -38.63 -29.46
CA HIS A 722 -1.50 -39.34 -29.87
C HIS A 722 -1.28 -39.88 -31.29
N ALA A 723 -0.89 -41.15 -31.39
CA ALA A 723 -0.97 -41.90 -32.64
C ALA A 723 -2.38 -42.51 -32.76
N ASN A 724 -3.26 -41.91 -33.54
CA ASN A 724 -4.47 -42.58 -34.00
C ASN A 724 -4.10 -43.49 -35.18
N GLY A 725 -4.06 -44.79 -34.92
CA GLY A 725 -3.95 -45.82 -35.95
C GLY A 725 -5.24 -45.91 -36.76
N HIS A 726 -5.18 -45.56 -38.04
CA HIS A 726 -6.21 -45.96 -39.00
C HIS A 726 -5.88 -47.37 -39.50
N ALA A 727 -6.62 -48.35 -39.00
CA ALA A 727 -6.69 -49.68 -39.59
C ALA A 727 -7.59 -49.65 -40.82
N ASN A 728 -7.04 -49.99 -41.98
CA ASN A 728 -7.79 -50.32 -43.18
C ASN A 728 -8.56 -51.64 -42.98
N GLY A 729 -9.88 -51.58 -43.10
CA GLY A 729 -10.76 -52.74 -43.20
C GLY A 729 -11.80 -52.52 -44.28
N THR A 730 -11.50 -52.97 -45.49
CA THR A 730 -12.45 -53.09 -46.62
C THR A 730 -13.34 -54.33 -46.45
N ASN A 731 -14.67 -54.19 -46.57
CA ASN A 731 -15.54 -55.01 -47.43
C ASN A 731 -17.05 -54.70 -47.29
N GLY A 732 -17.74 -54.57 -48.45
CA GLY A 732 -19.14 -55.02 -48.66
C GLY A 732 -20.25 -53.97 -48.64
N THR A 733 -20.51 -53.24 -49.74
CA THR A 733 -21.60 -53.47 -50.74
C THR A 733 -23.02 -52.99 -50.41
N ASN A 734 -23.44 -51.92 -51.09
CA ASN A 734 -24.58 -51.81 -52.04
C ASN A 734 -25.48 -50.58 -51.84
N GLY A 735 -25.72 -49.84 -52.93
CA GLY A 735 -26.84 -48.89 -53.03
C GLY A 735 -26.58 -47.68 -53.92
N SER A 736 -26.63 -47.87 -55.23
CA SER A 736 -26.63 -46.84 -56.28
C SER A 736 -27.77 -45.82 -56.15
N CYS A 737 -27.53 -44.55 -56.53
CA CYS A 737 -28.32 -43.88 -57.57
C CYS A 737 -27.71 -42.54 -58.04
N CYS A 738 -27.96 -42.28 -59.33
CA CYS A 738 -27.36 -41.36 -60.28
C CYS A 738 -27.59 -39.84 -60.10
N SER A 739 -26.52 -39.09 -60.44
CA SER A 739 -26.38 -37.92 -61.37
C SER A 739 -27.63 -37.13 -61.82
N ARG A 740 -27.55 -35.82 -62.09
CA ARG A 740 -26.46 -34.98 -62.60
C ARG A 740 -26.34 -33.65 -61.87
#